data_AF-A0AAU9LHA7-F1
#
_entry.id   AF-A0AAU9LHA7-F1
#
_cell.length_a   1.000
_cell.length_b   1.000
_cell.length_c   1.000
_cell.angle_alpha   90.00
_cell.angle_beta   90.00
_cell.angle_gamma   90.00
#
_symmetry.space_group_name_H-M   'P 1'
#
loop_
_entity.id
_entity.type
_entity.pdbx_description
1 polymer ?
#
loop_
_entity_poly.entity_id
_entity_poly.type
_entity_poly.pdbx_seq_one_letter_code
_entity_poly.pdbx_strand_id
1 'polypeptide(L)'
;MADDTTTLSYWLNWRFFLCALWVIIAMIAAAVLIIKYEVFNKRTSHRKEDEHDVEPIGILYEDETWKTSLKALHPVWLLVYRLIAFGVMLAVLIANLITAGPDVLFFYTQWTFTLVTLYFGLGSSLSIHGCYKYWNEVDDDNNNHVLDTERGTYIAPSEGLSSHRMPIIPTNHKETHDRKTAGIWGYFFQIVFQICAGAVGLTDSVFWFIIYPFLTPAGYTLTLLDVSMHSLNAILLIIDMILNRLRFPFFRLAYFGLWTCIFVIFQWIVHACVSMWWPYSFLDLSSPYAPIWYLGVGLIHLPAYGIFALLILKELVSRRCRISIIVSVALHLSTNNNNTHTLFYHLSPGFRTTEMARKKIREYDSKRLVKEHYKRISGSELPIKSAQVTESTDFNELVEREPWLSSSKLVVKPDMLFGKRGKSGLVALNLDLAQVAEFVKERLGKEVVMGGCQGPITTFIVEPFVPHNEEFYINIVSERLGCSISFSECGGIDIEENWDKVKTIFLPTGVSLNQEICAPLVATLPLEFKSVIEQFITHIYSLFIDLDFTFLEMNPFTLVDGKAYPLDMRGELDDTAAFKNFKKWGSIEFPMPFGRVMSATESFIHGLDEKTSASLKFTVLNPKGRIWTMVAGGGASVIYADTVGDLGYASELGNYAEYSGAPNEEEVLQYARVVIDCATADPDGQRRALVVGGGIANFTDVAATFNGIIRAMKEKVAKLKAANMHIYVRRGGPNYQRGLARMRALGAELGIPIEVYGA
;
A
#
# COMPACT_ATOMS: atom_id res chain seq x y z
N MET A 1 -49.79 29.58 17.20
CA MET A 1 -49.92 28.80 18.44
C MET A 1 -49.31 27.46 18.14
N ALA A 2 -48.42 26.93 18.98
CA ALA A 2 -47.96 25.56 18.82
C ALA A 2 -49.18 24.64 18.96
N ASP A 3 -49.34 23.69 18.03
CA ASP A 3 -50.42 22.70 18.12
C ASP A 3 -50.21 21.88 19.40
N ASP A 4 -51.29 21.65 20.16
CA ASP A 4 -51.23 20.84 21.38
C ASP A 4 -51.01 19.37 20.99
N THR A 5 -49.79 18.88 21.20
CA THR A 5 -49.34 17.53 20.81
C THR A 5 -50.03 16.43 21.59
N THR A 6 -50.73 16.76 22.69
CA THR A 6 -51.50 15.78 23.49
C THR A 6 -52.89 15.48 22.91
N THR A 7 -53.33 16.25 21.91
CA THR A 7 -54.64 16.04 21.28
C THR A 7 -54.62 14.89 20.29
N LEU A 8 -55.70 14.10 20.26
CA LEU A 8 -55.84 12.97 19.34
C LEU A 8 -55.81 13.41 17.86
N SER A 9 -56.28 14.62 17.56
CA SER A 9 -56.23 15.21 16.21
C SER A 9 -54.81 15.45 15.70
N TYR A 10 -53.84 15.69 16.59
CA TYR A 10 -52.44 15.84 16.19
C TYR A 10 -51.87 14.53 15.63
N TRP A 11 -52.22 13.39 16.23
CA TRP A 11 -51.70 12.07 15.85
C TRP A 11 -52.53 11.39 14.75
N LEU A 12 -53.85 11.60 14.71
CA LEU A 12 -54.74 11.03 13.68
C LEU A 12 -54.70 11.82 12.37
N ASN A 13 -53.51 12.01 11.82
CA ASN A 13 -53.32 12.68 10.54
C ASN A 13 -52.52 11.80 9.55
N TRP A 14 -52.72 12.00 8.24
CA TRP A 14 -52.07 11.19 7.20
C TRP A 14 -50.54 11.25 7.22
N ARG A 15 -49.97 12.35 7.73
CA ARG A 15 -48.51 12.56 7.82
C ARG A 15 -47.90 11.66 8.86
N PHE A 16 -48.54 11.51 10.02
CA PHE A 16 -48.12 10.57 11.05
C PHE A 16 -48.10 9.14 10.51
N PHE A 17 -49.17 8.70 9.80
CA PHE A 17 -49.21 7.35 9.24
C PHE A 17 -48.08 7.08 8.23
N LEU A 18 -47.72 8.07 7.40
CA LEU A 18 -46.57 7.94 6.50
C LEU A 18 -45.22 7.92 7.25
N CYS A 19 -45.06 8.75 8.28
CA CYS A 19 -43.84 8.71 9.12
C CYS A 19 -43.72 7.38 9.86
N ALA A 20 -44.83 6.87 10.41
CA ALA A 20 -44.91 5.55 11.04
C ALA A 20 -44.59 4.43 10.06
N LEU A 21 -45.07 4.52 8.82
CA LEU A 21 -44.72 3.57 7.77
C LEU A 21 -43.20 3.53 7.52
N TRP A 22 -42.54 4.69 7.40
CA TRP A 22 -41.08 4.75 7.23
C TRP A 22 -40.32 4.13 8.41
N VAL A 23 -40.72 4.44 9.64
CA VAL A 23 -40.11 3.87 10.86
C VAL A 23 -40.30 2.36 10.90
N ILE A 24 -41.51 1.85 10.60
CA ILE A 24 -41.80 0.42 10.55
C ILE A 24 -40.98 -0.29 9.47
N ILE A 25 -40.87 0.29 8.26
CA ILE A 25 -40.04 -0.26 7.18
C ILE A 25 -38.57 -0.37 7.63
N ALA A 26 -38.04 0.67 8.26
CA ALA A 26 -36.67 0.67 8.78
C ALA A 26 -36.47 -0.41 9.85
N MET A 27 -37.41 -0.56 10.80
CA MET A 27 -37.36 -1.59 11.83
C MET A 27 -37.44 -3.02 11.24
N ILE A 28 -38.31 -3.24 10.26
CA ILE A 28 -38.43 -4.54 9.57
C ILE A 28 -37.13 -4.85 8.81
N ALA A 29 -36.58 -3.88 8.07
CA ALA A 29 -35.32 -4.05 7.34
C ALA A 29 -34.16 -4.39 8.29
N ALA A 30 -34.07 -3.69 9.43
CA ALA A 30 -33.08 -3.97 10.46
C ALA A 30 -33.25 -5.38 11.06
N ALA A 31 -34.48 -5.78 11.38
CA ALA A 31 -34.78 -7.13 11.89
C ALA A 31 -34.40 -8.22 10.90
N VAL A 32 -34.70 -8.04 9.60
CA VAL A 32 -34.33 -8.97 8.53
C VAL A 32 -32.81 -9.11 8.42
N LEU A 33 -32.06 -8.00 8.47
CA LEU A 33 -30.60 -8.03 8.42
C LEU A 33 -30.00 -8.77 9.62
N ILE A 34 -30.50 -8.49 10.83
CA ILE A 34 -30.05 -9.17 12.07
C ILE A 34 -30.34 -10.66 12.00
N ILE A 35 -31.56 -11.05 11.62
CA ILE A 35 -31.97 -12.45 11.49
C ILE A 35 -31.10 -13.18 10.46
N LYS A 36 -30.89 -12.57 9.29
CA LYS A 36 -30.09 -13.17 8.20
C LYS A 36 -28.65 -13.43 8.61
N TYR A 37 -27.99 -12.45 9.21
CA TYR A 37 -26.55 -12.50 9.44
C TYR A 37 -26.14 -13.02 10.83
N GLU A 38 -26.98 -12.87 11.86
CA GLU A 38 -26.66 -13.34 13.22
C GLU A 38 -27.38 -14.63 13.62
N VAL A 39 -28.60 -14.87 13.14
CA VAL A 39 -29.41 -16.04 13.53
C VAL A 39 -29.21 -17.21 12.55
N PHE A 40 -29.36 -16.96 11.25
CA PHE A 40 -29.25 -18.03 10.25
C PHE A 40 -27.81 -18.48 10.02
N ASN A 41 -26.84 -17.57 10.04
CA ASN A 41 -25.42 -17.90 9.84
C ASN A 41 -24.84 -18.76 10.99
N LYS A 42 -25.35 -18.60 12.23
CA LYS A 42 -25.00 -19.45 13.39
C LYS A 42 -25.51 -20.88 13.27
N ARG A 43 -26.67 -21.10 12.64
CA ARG A 43 -27.23 -22.46 12.43
C ARG A 43 -26.47 -23.26 11.38
N THR A 44 -25.86 -22.60 10.41
CA THR A 44 -25.04 -23.25 9.38
C THR A 44 -23.67 -23.67 9.92
N SER A 45 -23.10 -22.95 10.90
CA SER A 45 -21.79 -23.30 11.48
C SER A 45 -21.86 -24.52 12.42
N HIS A 46 -22.93 -24.69 13.19
CA HIS A 46 -23.10 -25.88 14.05
C HIS A 46 -23.38 -27.19 13.28
N ARG A 47 -23.64 -27.13 11.96
CA ARG A 47 -23.91 -28.32 11.12
C ARG A 47 -22.73 -28.71 10.23
N LYS A 48 -21.62 -27.97 10.28
CA LYS A 48 -20.42 -28.15 9.46
C LYS A 48 -19.14 -28.03 10.29
N GLU A 49 -18.99 -28.89 11.30
CA GLU A 49 -17.73 -28.97 12.07
C GLU A 49 -16.62 -29.77 11.35
N ASP A 50 -16.86 -30.32 10.15
CA ASP A 50 -15.88 -31.16 9.42
C ASP A 50 -15.32 -30.58 8.10
N GLU A 51 -15.50 -29.29 7.78
CA GLU A 51 -14.90 -28.67 6.57
C GLU A 51 -14.41 -27.23 6.82
N HIS A 52 -13.08 -27.03 6.81
CA HIS A 52 -12.36 -25.74 6.76
C HIS A 52 -12.38 -25.17 5.32
N ASP A 53 -12.37 -23.88 4.94
CA ASP A 53 -12.08 -22.60 5.59
C ASP A 53 -12.89 -21.46 4.90
N VAL A 54 -13.96 -20.99 5.50
CA VAL A 54 -14.48 -19.62 5.27
C VAL A 54 -14.83 -19.08 6.65
N GLU A 55 -14.06 -18.11 7.18
CA GLU A 55 -14.41 -17.44 8.44
C GLU A 55 -15.84 -16.86 8.30
N PRO A 56 -16.81 -17.31 9.10
CA PRO A 56 -18.19 -16.85 8.99
C PRO A 56 -18.26 -15.34 9.22
N ILE A 57 -18.95 -14.63 8.32
CA ILE A 57 -19.22 -13.19 8.44
C ILE A 57 -19.89 -12.94 9.80
N GLY A 58 -19.16 -12.30 10.72
CA GLY A 58 -19.68 -11.90 12.04
C GLY A 58 -19.03 -12.57 13.25
N ILE A 59 -18.09 -13.51 13.11
CA ILE A 59 -17.34 -14.05 14.27
C ILE A 59 -16.41 -12.98 14.87
N LEU A 60 -16.50 -12.83 16.19
CA LEU A 60 -15.61 -12.01 17.01
C LEU A 60 -14.79 -12.92 17.93
N TYR A 61 -13.48 -12.69 17.99
CA TYR A 61 -12.58 -13.39 18.90
C TYR A 61 -12.35 -12.57 20.18
N GLU A 62 -12.13 -13.25 21.30
CA GLU A 62 -12.02 -12.63 22.62
C GLU A 62 -10.89 -11.59 22.68
N ASP A 63 -9.76 -11.88 22.06
CA ASP A 63 -8.58 -11.02 22.02
C ASP A 63 -8.77 -9.74 21.20
N GLU A 64 -9.74 -9.70 20.27
CA GLU A 64 -10.04 -8.50 19.46
C GLU A 64 -10.67 -7.38 20.30
N THR A 65 -11.21 -7.70 21.47
CA THR A 65 -11.90 -6.73 22.34
C THR A 65 -10.97 -5.89 23.20
N TRP A 66 -9.75 -6.38 23.47
CA TRP A 66 -8.81 -5.78 24.42
C TRP A 66 -7.35 -5.70 23.94
N LYS A 67 -6.94 -6.40 22.87
CA LYS A 67 -5.60 -6.22 22.27
C LYS A 67 -5.56 -4.98 21.37
N THR A 68 -4.39 -4.33 21.37
CA THR A 68 -4.03 -3.21 20.51
C THR A 68 -3.85 -3.64 19.07
N SER A 69 -4.25 -2.81 18.10
CA SER A 69 -4.05 -3.05 16.66
C SER A 69 -2.58 -3.20 16.26
N LEU A 70 -1.67 -2.56 16.99
CA LEU A 70 -0.23 -2.63 16.81
C LEU A 70 0.36 -3.72 17.70
N LYS A 71 0.93 -4.78 17.10
CA LYS A 71 1.53 -5.92 17.83
C LYS A 71 2.64 -5.50 18.82
N ALA A 72 3.30 -4.37 18.58
CA ALA A 72 4.36 -3.84 19.43
C ALA A 72 3.86 -3.05 20.66
N LEU A 73 2.58 -2.67 20.72
CA LEU A 73 2.04 -1.89 21.84
C LEU A 73 1.42 -2.82 22.90
N HIS A 74 1.91 -2.70 24.14
CA HIS A 74 1.35 -3.42 25.28
C HIS A 74 -0.15 -3.09 25.47
N PRO A 75 -1.03 -4.08 25.78
CA PRO A 75 -2.48 -3.88 25.93
C PRO A 75 -2.88 -2.78 26.95
N VAL A 76 -2.04 -2.52 27.94
CA VAL A 76 -2.21 -1.44 28.93
C VAL A 76 -2.36 -0.06 28.28
N TRP A 77 -1.74 0.21 27.12
CA TRP A 77 -1.91 1.50 26.45
C TRP A 77 -3.34 1.73 25.96
N LEU A 78 -4.00 0.69 25.45
CA LEU A 78 -5.42 0.76 25.08
C LEU A 78 -6.29 0.95 26.32
N LEU A 79 -5.96 0.30 27.44
CA LEU A 79 -6.65 0.48 28.71
C LEU A 79 -6.54 1.93 29.22
N VAL A 80 -5.32 2.47 29.30
CA VAL A 80 -5.07 3.85 29.77
C VAL A 80 -5.83 4.85 28.92
N TYR A 81 -5.79 4.69 27.59
CA TYR A 81 -6.54 5.54 26.68
C TYR A 81 -8.05 5.49 26.96
N ARG A 82 -8.64 4.29 27.09
CA ARG A 82 -10.08 4.11 27.35
C ARG A 82 -10.52 4.69 28.69
N LEU A 83 -9.68 4.57 29.73
CA LEU A 83 -9.95 5.16 31.05
C LEU A 83 -9.94 6.69 30.99
N ILE A 84 -8.97 7.28 30.28
CA ILE A 84 -8.92 8.74 30.08
C ILE A 84 -10.13 9.20 29.28
N ALA A 85 -10.44 8.54 28.15
CA ALA A 85 -11.60 8.87 27.33
C ALA A 85 -12.92 8.76 28.12
N PHE A 86 -13.08 7.71 28.94
CA PHE A 86 -14.23 7.56 29.82
C PHE A 86 -14.33 8.71 30.83
N GLY A 87 -13.23 9.04 31.53
CA GLY A 87 -13.20 10.12 32.52
C GLY A 87 -13.53 11.49 31.91
N VAL A 88 -12.96 11.79 30.75
CA VAL A 88 -13.22 13.05 30.02
C VAL A 88 -14.67 13.13 29.57
N MET A 89 -15.20 12.07 28.93
CA MET A 89 -16.59 12.04 28.47
C MET A 89 -17.58 12.13 29.65
N LEU A 90 -17.32 11.41 30.74
CA LEU A 90 -18.16 11.47 31.93
C LEU A 90 -18.15 12.87 32.58
N ALA A 91 -16.98 13.52 32.66
CA ALA A 91 -16.86 14.87 33.19
C ALA A 91 -17.65 15.89 32.34
N VAL A 92 -17.56 15.80 31.00
CA VAL A 92 -18.31 16.67 30.09
C VAL A 92 -19.82 16.41 30.19
N LEU A 93 -20.24 15.14 30.30
CA LEU A 93 -21.64 14.78 30.48
C LEU A 93 -22.22 15.34 31.79
N ILE A 94 -21.49 15.20 32.90
CA ILE A 94 -21.88 15.74 34.21
C ILE A 94 -21.92 17.27 34.16
N ALA A 95 -20.90 17.91 33.58
CA ALA A 95 -20.86 19.36 33.43
C ALA A 95 -22.07 19.85 32.64
N ASN A 96 -22.41 19.20 31.53
CA ASN A 96 -23.57 19.55 30.72
C ASN A 96 -24.89 19.40 31.50
N LEU A 97 -25.04 18.32 32.28
CA LEU A 97 -26.23 18.11 33.11
C LEU A 97 -26.37 19.17 34.22
N ILE A 98 -25.25 19.62 34.79
CA ILE A 98 -25.23 20.68 35.81
C ILE A 98 -25.55 22.05 35.18
N THR A 99 -25.00 22.36 34.01
CA THR A 99 -25.13 23.69 33.39
C THR A 99 -26.46 23.88 32.67
N ALA A 100 -26.96 22.86 32.00
CA ALA A 100 -28.13 22.94 31.14
C ALA A 100 -29.37 22.21 31.70
N GLY A 101 -29.22 21.48 32.82
CA GLY A 101 -30.31 20.77 33.50
C GLY A 101 -30.65 19.42 32.85
N PRO A 102 -31.56 18.63 33.46
CA PRO A 102 -31.92 17.27 33.00
C PRO A 102 -32.67 17.25 31.67
N ASP A 103 -33.27 18.37 31.26
CA ASP A 103 -34.03 18.46 30.00
C ASP A 103 -33.15 18.25 28.76
N VAL A 104 -31.81 18.37 28.88
CA VAL A 104 -30.92 18.02 27.78
C VAL A 104 -31.02 16.56 27.37
N LEU A 105 -31.45 15.65 28.27
CA LEU A 105 -31.59 14.23 27.96
C LEU A 105 -32.71 13.94 26.94
N PHE A 106 -33.52 14.92 26.56
CA PHE A 106 -34.47 14.80 25.45
C PHE A 106 -33.80 14.88 24.07
N PHE A 107 -32.55 15.34 23.96
CA PHE A 107 -31.87 15.44 22.67
C PHE A 107 -31.15 14.14 22.30
N TYR A 108 -31.23 13.77 21.02
CA TYR A 108 -30.54 12.60 20.47
C TYR A 108 -29.02 12.72 20.62
N THR A 109 -28.50 13.95 20.59
CA THR A 109 -27.07 14.25 20.81
C THR A 109 -26.62 13.83 22.20
N GLN A 110 -27.46 14.00 23.23
CA GLN A 110 -27.16 13.52 24.58
C GLN A 110 -27.28 12.01 24.70
N TRP A 111 -28.23 11.38 24.00
CA TRP A 111 -28.32 9.92 23.92
C TRP A 111 -27.04 9.33 23.32
N THR A 112 -26.55 9.91 22.21
CA THR A 112 -25.30 9.52 21.57
C THR A 112 -24.10 9.73 22.50
N PHE A 113 -23.98 10.90 23.13
CA PHE A 113 -22.86 11.20 24.02
C PHE A 113 -22.83 10.27 25.25
N THR A 114 -24.00 9.98 25.83
CA THR A 114 -24.16 9.01 26.91
C THR A 114 -23.79 7.59 26.45
N LEU A 115 -24.22 7.19 25.26
CA LEU A 115 -23.90 5.88 24.69
C LEU A 115 -22.39 5.71 24.46
N VAL A 116 -21.70 6.74 23.95
CA VAL A 116 -20.24 6.74 23.78
C VAL A 116 -19.53 6.71 25.14
N THR A 117 -20.06 7.40 26.15
CA THR A 117 -19.53 7.33 27.53
C THR A 117 -19.65 5.91 28.08
N LEU A 118 -20.80 5.26 27.92
CA LEU A 118 -21.01 3.86 28.31
C LEU A 118 -20.10 2.91 27.53
N TYR A 119 -19.89 3.15 26.24
CA TYR A 119 -18.95 2.39 25.41
C TYR A 119 -17.54 2.43 25.99
N PHE A 120 -17.00 3.60 26.33
CA PHE A 120 -15.67 3.70 26.94
C PHE A 120 -15.60 3.07 28.33
N GLY A 121 -16.69 3.12 29.12
CA GLY A 121 -16.78 2.41 30.39
C GLY A 121 -16.73 0.88 30.22
N LEU A 122 -17.51 0.33 29.29
CA LEU A 122 -17.51 -1.10 28.93
C LEU A 122 -16.16 -1.53 28.36
N GLY A 123 -15.58 -0.71 27.47
CA GLY A 123 -14.28 -0.95 26.87
C GLY A 123 -13.15 -0.95 27.89
N SER A 124 -13.22 -0.06 28.89
CA SER A 124 -12.28 -0.05 30.01
C SER A 124 -12.37 -1.34 30.83
N SER A 125 -13.58 -1.79 31.18
CA SER A 125 -13.78 -3.06 31.89
C SER A 125 -13.24 -4.27 31.13
N LEU A 126 -13.48 -4.35 29.82
CA LEU A 126 -12.93 -5.42 28.97
C LEU A 126 -11.41 -5.32 28.82
N SER A 127 -10.86 -4.12 28.72
CA SER A 127 -9.42 -3.89 28.69
C SER A 127 -8.72 -4.22 30.01
N ILE A 128 -9.36 -3.97 31.18
CA ILE A 128 -8.87 -4.41 32.49
C ILE A 128 -8.81 -5.94 32.54
N HIS A 129 -9.90 -6.60 32.16
CA HIS A 129 -9.96 -8.06 32.11
C HIS A 129 -8.90 -8.65 31.17
N GLY A 130 -8.72 -8.05 29.99
CA GLY A 130 -7.71 -8.43 29.01
C GLY A 130 -6.28 -8.23 29.50
N CYS A 131 -5.98 -7.11 30.16
CA CYS A 131 -4.66 -6.87 30.75
C CYS A 131 -4.35 -7.87 31.87
N TYR A 132 -5.33 -8.20 32.72
CA TYR A 132 -5.19 -9.22 33.75
C TYR A 132 -4.87 -10.60 33.14
N LYS A 133 -5.59 -10.97 32.07
CA LYS A 133 -5.33 -12.22 31.34
C LYS A 133 -3.95 -12.25 30.71
N TYR A 134 -3.54 -11.15 30.07
CA TYR A 134 -2.22 -11.01 29.47
C TYR A 134 -1.09 -11.14 30.50
N TRP A 135 -1.26 -10.56 31.69
CA TRP A 135 -0.30 -10.68 32.78
C TRP A 135 -0.19 -12.11 33.30
N ASN A 136 -1.32 -12.80 33.49
CA ASN A 136 -1.30 -14.19 33.95
C ASN A 136 -0.69 -15.15 32.92
N GLU A 137 -0.89 -14.91 31.62
CA GLU A 137 -0.27 -15.71 30.54
C GLU A 137 1.26 -15.53 30.52
N VAL A 138 1.78 -14.33 30.85
CA VAL A 138 3.23 -14.06 30.93
C VAL A 138 3.88 -14.64 32.20
N ASP A 139 3.14 -14.71 33.32
CA ASP A 139 3.63 -15.28 34.59
C ASP A 139 3.70 -16.83 34.54
N ASP A 140 2.76 -17.48 33.83
CA ASP A 140 2.74 -18.94 33.65
C ASP A 140 3.91 -19.45 32.79
N ASP A 141 4.30 -18.68 31.76
CA ASP A 141 5.48 -18.98 30.93
C ASP A 141 6.80 -18.79 31.71
N ASN A 142 6.83 -17.87 32.68
CA ASN A 142 8.02 -17.61 33.51
C ASN A 142 8.19 -18.65 34.64
N ASN A 143 7.09 -19.22 35.16
CA ASN A 143 7.13 -20.28 36.17
C ASN A 143 7.46 -21.67 35.60
N ASN A 144 7.14 -21.94 34.34
CA ASN A 144 7.43 -23.23 33.69
C ASN A 144 8.90 -23.42 33.29
N HIS A 145 9.73 -22.38 33.36
CA HIS A 145 11.14 -22.45 32.96
C HIS A 145 12.12 -22.87 34.08
N VAL A 146 11.63 -23.17 35.29
CA VAL A 146 12.48 -23.41 36.49
C VAL A 146 12.48 -24.87 36.98
N LEU A 147 11.67 -25.79 36.42
CA LEU A 147 11.46 -27.11 37.06
C LEU A 147 11.87 -28.38 36.31
N ASP A 148 12.41 -28.31 35.07
CA ASP A 148 12.79 -29.52 34.32
C ASP A 148 14.26 -29.52 33.84
N THR A 149 15.18 -29.15 34.73
CA THR A 149 16.58 -29.57 34.64
C THR A 149 16.87 -30.50 35.81
N GLU A 150 17.21 -31.76 35.50
CA GLU A 150 17.61 -32.87 36.41
C GLU A 150 16.54 -33.95 36.69
N ARG A 151 16.43 -34.91 35.77
CA ARG A 151 16.53 -36.36 36.08
C ARG A 151 16.51 -37.18 34.79
N GLY A 152 17.66 -37.73 34.41
CA GLY A 152 17.72 -38.85 33.48
C GLY A 152 17.40 -40.16 34.20
N THR A 153 16.82 -41.14 33.50
CA THR A 153 17.27 -42.54 33.51
C THR A 153 16.54 -43.43 32.49
N TYR A 154 17.38 -44.17 31.79
CA TYR A 154 17.21 -45.36 30.94
C TYR A 154 16.16 -46.40 31.38
N ILE A 155 15.43 -47.03 30.43
CA ILE A 155 14.87 -48.41 30.54
C ILE A 155 14.93 -49.13 29.16
N ALA A 156 15.39 -50.39 29.18
CA ALA A 156 15.60 -51.31 28.05
C ALA A 156 14.32 -52.05 27.58
N PRO A 157 14.29 -52.70 26.39
CA PRO A 157 13.08 -53.29 25.82
C PRO A 157 12.85 -54.74 26.27
N SER A 158 11.58 -55.11 26.52
CA SER A 158 11.16 -56.51 26.69
C SER A 158 9.96 -56.83 25.78
N GLU A 159 10.05 -57.98 25.12
CA GLU A 159 9.09 -58.55 24.18
C GLU A 159 7.77 -59.02 24.82
N GLY A 160 6.68 -58.94 24.06
CA GLY A 160 5.50 -59.80 24.23
C GLY A 160 4.15 -59.12 24.42
N LEU A 161 3.20 -59.46 23.52
CA LEU A 161 1.73 -59.33 23.57
C LEU A 161 1.03 -58.03 23.08
N SER A 162 0.59 -58.13 21.83
CA SER A 162 -0.75 -57.80 21.27
C SER A 162 -1.62 -56.69 21.87
N SER A 163 -1.90 -55.72 20.98
CA SER A 163 -3.17 -54.99 20.78
C SER A 163 -3.89 -54.44 22.01
N HIS A 164 -3.70 -53.16 22.29
CA HIS A 164 -4.74 -52.12 22.32
C HIS A 164 -4.07 -50.77 22.64
N ARG A 165 -4.64 -49.70 22.07
CA ARG A 165 -4.26 -48.28 22.16
C ARG A 165 -3.24 -47.96 23.26
N MET A 166 -2.09 -47.40 22.85
CA MET A 166 -1.23 -46.63 23.74
C MET A 166 -1.07 -45.19 23.22
N PRO A 167 -0.88 -44.25 24.15
CA PRO A 167 -1.20 -42.84 23.99
C PRO A 167 -0.06 -42.10 23.29
N ILE A 168 -0.42 -41.15 22.43
CA ILE A 168 0.53 -40.20 21.88
C ILE A 168 1.02 -39.33 23.04
N ILE A 169 2.30 -39.45 23.34
CA ILE A 169 3.09 -38.54 24.16
C ILE A 169 3.02 -37.15 23.49
N PRO A 170 2.54 -36.09 24.17
CA PRO A 170 2.51 -34.76 23.57
C PRO A 170 3.92 -34.19 23.57
N THR A 171 4.55 -34.12 22.41
CA THR A 171 5.79 -33.35 22.21
C THR A 171 5.45 -31.89 21.91
N ASN A 172 5.72 -31.04 22.89
CA ASN A 172 5.83 -29.58 22.95
C ASN A 172 5.49 -28.74 21.70
N HIS A 173 4.34 -28.04 21.84
CA HIS A 173 4.13 -26.60 21.66
C HIS A 173 4.71 -25.90 20.43
N LYS A 174 3.95 -25.96 19.33
CA LYS A 174 3.72 -24.79 18.47
C LYS A 174 2.61 -23.97 19.12
N GLU A 175 2.81 -22.67 19.29
CA GLU A 175 1.74 -21.71 19.60
C GLU A 175 0.75 -21.62 18.41
N THR A 176 -0.10 -22.63 18.25
CA THR A 176 -1.45 -22.42 17.76
C THR A 176 -2.33 -22.28 18.98
N HIS A 177 -2.38 -21.09 19.56
CA HIS A 177 -3.50 -20.77 20.45
C HIS A 177 -4.76 -20.81 19.60
N ASP A 178 -5.59 -21.83 19.80
CA ASP A 178 -7.00 -21.81 19.40
C ASP A 178 -7.60 -20.48 19.89
N ARG A 179 -7.82 -19.53 18.96
CA ARG A 179 -8.38 -18.21 19.34
C ARG A 179 -9.79 -18.45 19.83
N LYS A 180 -10.00 -18.24 21.14
CA LYS A 180 -11.32 -18.40 21.76
C LYS A 180 -12.30 -17.36 21.19
N THR A 181 -13.45 -17.84 20.73
CA THR A 181 -14.57 -16.98 20.33
C THR A 181 -14.99 -16.10 21.51
N ALA A 182 -15.25 -14.83 21.26
CA ALA A 182 -15.67 -13.89 22.29
C ALA A 182 -16.99 -14.35 22.96
N GLY A 183 -17.09 -14.14 24.26
CA GLY A 183 -18.35 -14.32 24.98
C GLY A 183 -19.40 -13.27 24.60
N ILE A 184 -20.60 -13.39 25.17
CA ILE A 184 -21.75 -12.50 24.93
C ILE A 184 -21.36 -11.02 25.11
N TRP A 185 -20.57 -10.71 26.14
CA TRP A 185 -20.09 -9.36 26.43
C TRP A 185 -19.20 -8.76 25.34
N GLY A 186 -18.40 -9.57 24.64
CA GLY A 186 -17.58 -9.10 23.52
C GLY A 186 -18.44 -8.74 22.31
N TYR A 187 -19.41 -9.59 21.97
CA TYR A 187 -20.37 -9.30 20.90
C TYR A 187 -21.21 -8.07 21.20
N PHE A 188 -21.70 -7.95 22.44
CA PHE A 188 -22.42 -6.77 22.92
C PHE A 188 -21.57 -5.51 22.78
N PHE A 189 -20.31 -5.55 23.23
CA PHE A 189 -19.37 -4.44 23.10
C PHE A 189 -19.14 -4.01 21.65
N GLN A 190 -18.97 -4.97 20.73
CA GLN A 190 -18.81 -4.68 19.30
C GLN A 190 -20.08 -4.10 18.67
N ILE A 191 -21.27 -4.53 19.11
CA ILE A 191 -22.54 -3.93 18.66
C ILE A 191 -22.64 -2.49 19.16
N VAL A 192 -22.36 -2.25 20.44
CA VAL A 192 -22.36 -0.89 21.02
C VAL A 192 -21.37 0.02 20.28
N PHE A 193 -20.16 -0.47 19.98
CA PHE A 193 -19.18 0.26 19.16
C PHE A 193 -19.74 0.73 17.82
N GLN A 194 -20.49 -0.13 17.13
CA GLN A 194 -21.04 0.18 15.81
C GLN A 194 -22.25 1.12 15.88
N ILE A 195 -23.07 1.00 16.93
CA ILE A 195 -24.13 1.98 17.19
C ILE A 195 -23.49 3.34 17.47
N CYS A 196 -22.45 3.41 18.31
CA CYS A 196 -21.69 4.64 18.57
C CYS A 196 -21.13 5.27 17.29
N ALA A 197 -20.47 4.48 16.43
CA ALA A 197 -19.89 4.98 15.19
C ALA A 197 -20.95 5.59 14.25
N GLY A 198 -22.09 4.91 14.08
CA GLY A 198 -23.20 5.45 13.29
C GLY A 198 -23.83 6.69 13.92
N ALA A 199 -24.12 6.65 15.22
CA ALA A 199 -24.80 7.71 15.94
C ALA A 199 -23.96 8.99 16.00
N VAL A 200 -22.65 8.89 16.27
CA VAL A 200 -21.72 10.02 16.24
C VAL A 200 -21.57 10.59 14.83
N GLY A 201 -21.40 9.72 13.83
CA GLY A 201 -21.34 10.15 12.43
C GLY A 201 -22.59 10.93 12.02
N LEU A 202 -23.78 10.50 12.47
CA LEU A 202 -25.03 11.19 12.20
C LEU A 202 -25.15 12.50 12.97
N THR A 203 -24.94 12.51 14.29
CA THR A 203 -25.11 13.71 15.12
C THR A 203 -24.19 14.84 14.69
N ASP A 204 -22.94 14.51 14.39
CA ASP A 204 -21.92 15.51 14.08
C ASP A 204 -22.12 16.03 12.65
N SER A 205 -22.46 15.15 11.69
CA SER A 205 -22.78 15.59 10.32
C SER A 205 -24.01 16.49 10.28
N VAL A 206 -25.08 16.12 10.99
CA VAL A 206 -26.30 16.93 11.05
C VAL A 206 -26.03 18.26 11.76
N PHE A 207 -25.25 18.26 12.84
CA PHE A 207 -24.91 19.50 13.53
C PHE A 207 -24.08 20.45 12.64
N TRP A 208 -22.94 19.97 12.10
CA TRP A 208 -22.00 20.85 11.39
C TRP A 208 -22.43 21.23 9.98
N PHE A 209 -23.09 20.33 9.24
CA PHE A 209 -23.45 20.60 7.84
C PHE A 209 -24.88 21.09 7.66
N ILE A 210 -25.75 20.84 8.63
CA ILE A 210 -27.16 21.25 8.54
C ILE A 210 -27.42 22.35 9.56
N ILE A 211 -27.35 22.05 10.86
CA ILE A 211 -27.85 22.96 11.91
C ILE A 211 -26.98 24.22 12.05
N TYR A 212 -25.66 24.08 12.19
CA TYR A 212 -24.76 25.19 12.48
C TYR A 212 -24.73 26.30 11.39
N PRO A 213 -24.70 25.97 10.07
CA PRO A 213 -24.82 26.97 9.01
C PRO A 213 -26.13 27.79 9.06
N PHE A 214 -27.23 27.21 9.55
CA PHE A 214 -28.49 27.94 9.73
C PHE A 214 -28.53 28.76 11.03
N LEU A 215 -27.76 28.39 12.06
CA LEU A 215 -27.63 29.16 13.31
C LEU A 215 -26.65 30.34 13.20
N THR A 216 -25.67 30.26 12.29
CA THR A 216 -24.63 31.30 12.12
C THR A 216 -25.20 32.68 11.74
N PRO A 217 -26.15 32.81 10.79
CA PRO A 217 -26.79 34.09 10.47
C PRO A 217 -27.67 34.65 11.61
N ALA A 218 -28.05 33.83 12.59
CA ALA A 218 -28.90 34.24 13.72
C ALA A 218 -28.11 34.78 14.94
N GLY A 219 -26.78 34.94 14.81
CA GLY A 219 -25.94 35.47 15.88
C GLY A 219 -25.60 34.47 16.99
N TYR A 220 -25.80 33.17 16.74
CA TYR A 220 -25.46 32.11 17.69
C TYR A 220 -23.93 31.99 17.86
N THR A 221 -23.45 32.02 19.10
CA THR A 221 -22.03 31.86 19.43
C THR A 221 -21.78 30.44 19.96
N LEU A 222 -20.81 29.74 19.37
CA LEU A 222 -20.43 28.39 19.81
C LEU A 222 -19.75 28.46 21.18
N THR A 223 -20.31 27.79 22.18
CA THR A 223 -19.58 27.58 23.43
C THR A 223 -18.60 26.42 23.29
N LEU A 224 -17.57 26.39 24.15
CA LEU A 224 -16.64 25.25 24.21
C LEU A 224 -17.37 23.94 24.52
N LEU A 225 -18.45 23.99 25.30
CA LEU A 225 -19.26 22.83 25.63
C LEU A 225 -20.01 22.31 24.39
N ASP A 226 -20.59 23.20 23.58
CA ASP A 226 -21.27 22.82 22.34
C ASP A 226 -20.30 22.14 21.35
N VAL A 227 -19.12 22.74 21.12
CA VAL A 227 -18.09 22.15 20.25
C VAL A 227 -17.62 20.80 20.80
N SER A 228 -17.47 20.67 22.12
CA SER A 228 -17.07 19.42 22.75
C SER A 228 -18.12 18.32 22.54
N MET A 229 -19.41 18.63 22.71
CA MET A 229 -20.50 17.66 22.53
C MET A 229 -20.68 17.18 21.09
N HIS A 230 -20.19 17.93 20.10
CA HIS A 230 -20.36 17.68 18.67
C HIS A 230 -19.05 17.36 17.92
N SER A 231 -17.95 17.12 18.64
CA SER A 231 -16.67 16.74 18.01
C SER A 231 -15.77 15.89 18.92
N LEU A 232 -15.84 16.03 20.24
CA LEU A 232 -14.99 15.28 21.16
C LEU A 232 -15.31 13.78 21.15
N ASN A 233 -16.60 13.44 21.10
CA ASN A 233 -17.11 12.07 20.92
C ASN A 233 -16.55 11.41 19.64
N ALA A 234 -16.52 12.12 18.50
CA ALA A 234 -15.97 11.63 17.25
C ALA A 234 -14.46 11.44 17.31
N ILE A 235 -13.73 12.44 17.82
CA ILE A 235 -12.27 12.37 17.94
C ILE A 235 -11.87 11.17 18.81
N LEU A 236 -12.47 11.04 20.00
CA LEU A 236 -12.14 9.94 20.91
C LEU A 236 -12.50 8.58 20.32
N LEU A 237 -13.65 8.47 19.62
CA LEU A 237 -14.06 7.21 19.01
C LEU A 237 -13.16 6.81 17.82
N ILE A 238 -12.72 7.79 17.01
CA ILE A 238 -11.78 7.55 15.91
C ILE A 238 -10.42 7.09 16.44
N ILE A 239 -9.91 7.69 17.53
CA ILE A 239 -8.65 7.25 18.12
C ILE A 239 -8.78 5.83 18.72
N ASP A 240 -9.89 5.49 19.39
CA ASP A 240 -10.10 4.11 19.88
C ASP A 240 -10.13 3.11 18.72
N MET A 241 -10.82 3.46 17.63
CA MET A 241 -10.89 2.65 16.41
C MET A 241 -9.51 2.40 15.79
N ILE A 242 -8.62 3.40 15.79
CA ILE A 242 -7.22 3.26 15.34
C ILE A 242 -6.48 2.28 16.26
N LEU A 243 -6.63 2.42 17.58
CA LEU A 243 -5.90 1.65 18.58
C LEU A 243 -6.42 0.22 18.78
N ASN A 244 -7.69 -0.07 18.48
CA ASN A 244 -8.33 -1.36 18.74
C ASN A 244 -8.36 -2.31 17.51
N ARG A 245 -8.58 -3.61 17.75
CA ARG A 245 -8.67 -4.66 16.71
C ARG A 245 -10.10 -5.01 16.29
N LEU A 246 -11.11 -4.25 16.70
CA LEU A 246 -12.50 -4.60 16.42
C LEU A 246 -12.79 -4.54 14.93
N ARG A 247 -13.35 -5.63 14.39
CA ARG A 247 -13.88 -5.68 13.02
C ARG A 247 -15.16 -4.84 12.93
N PHE A 248 -15.45 -4.30 11.74
CA PHE A 248 -16.63 -3.45 11.50
C PHE A 248 -17.54 -4.04 10.41
N PRO A 249 -18.30 -5.10 10.70
CA PRO A 249 -19.20 -5.68 9.72
C PRO A 249 -20.33 -4.71 9.34
N PHE A 250 -20.55 -4.52 8.03
CA PHE A 250 -21.51 -3.54 7.52
C PHE A 250 -22.97 -3.85 7.90
N PHE A 251 -23.34 -5.14 8.00
CA PHE A 251 -24.72 -5.53 8.29
C PHE A 251 -25.24 -5.03 9.65
N ARG A 252 -24.34 -4.73 10.59
CA ARG A 252 -24.69 -4.21 11.93
C ARG A 252 -25.07 -2.73 11.95
N LEU A 253 -25.06 -2.07 10.78
CA LEU A 253 -25.84 -0.85 10.54
C LEU A 253 -27.29 -0.99 11.03
N ALA A 254 -27.85 -2.20 10.98
CA ALA A 254 -29.19 -2.51 11.48
C ALA A 254 -29.40 -2.08 12.94
N TYR A 255 -28.41 -2.27 13.82
CA TYR A 255 -28.51 -1.88 15.23
C TYR A 255 -28.50 -0.36 15.41
N PHE A 256 -27.71 0.36 14.61
CA PHE A 256 -27.74 1.81 14.57
C PHE A 256 -29.10 2.33 14.09
N GLY A 257 -29.66 1.75 13.03
CA GLY A 257 -31.01 2.08 12.57
C GLY A 257 -32.07 1.87 13.66
N LEU A 258 -32.02 0.74 14.38
CA LEU A 258 -32.94 0.48 15.50
C LEU A 258 -32.78 1.48 16.64
N TRP A 259 -31.55 1.86 16.98
CA TRP A 259 -31.29 2.88 18.01
C TRP A 259 -31.99 4.21 17.67
N THR A 260 -31.91 4.66 16.42
CA THR A 260 -32.63 5.89 16.01
C THR A 260 -34.14 5.69 16.01
N CYS A 261 -34.66 4.54 15.56
CA CYS A 261 -36.10 4.26 15.63
C CYS A 261 -36.61 4.28 17.08
N ILE A 262 -35.85 3.73 18.03
CA ILE A 262 -36.19 3.76 19.47
C ILE A 262 -36.27 5.21 19.96
N PHE A 263 -35.32 6.06 19.59
CA PHE A 263 -35.37 7.48 19.95
C PHE A 263 -36.60 8.19 19.38
N VAL A 264 -36.94 7.95 18.11
CA VAL A 264 -38.13 8.55 17.48
C VAL A 264 -39.41 8.11 18.20
N ILE A 265 -39.54 6.82 18.52
CA ILE A 265 -40.69 6.30 19.27
C ILE A 265 -40.75 6.90 20.67
N PHE A 266 -39.61 7.03 21.36
CA PHE A 266 -39.52 7.69 22.65
C PHE A 266 -40.05 9.14 22.57
N GLN A 267 -39.60 9.92 21.58
CA GLN A 267 -40.10 11.28 21.37
C GLN A 267 -41.61 11.31 21.10
N TRP A 268 -42.11 10.36 20.30
CA TRP A 268 -43.55 10.27 20.04
C TRP A 268 -44.36 10.01 21.31
N ILE A 269 -43.91 9.08 22.15
CA ILE A 269 -44.57 8.78 23.43
C ILE A 269 -44.55 10.00 24.34
N VAL A 270 -43.41 10.67 24.48
CA VAL A 270 -43.28 11.88 25.32
C VAL A 270 -44.24 12.96 24.85
N HIS A 271 -44.26 13.29 23.55
CA HIS A 271 -45.13 14.34 23.00
C HIS A 271 -46.62 13.98 22.99
N ALA A 272 -46.96 12.68 22.97
CA ALA A 272 -48.34 12.22 23.14
C ALA A 272 -48.83 12.37 24.59
N CYS A 273 -47.92 12.26 25.57
CA CYS A 273 -48.25 12.36 26.99
C CYS A 273 -48.11 13.79 27.56
N VAL A 274 -47.19 14.59 27.01
CA VAL A 274 -46.83 15.93 27.51
C VAL A 274 -46.76 16.91 26.35
N SER A 275 -47.50 18.01 26.46
CA SER A 275 -47.47 19.10 25.48
C SER A 275 -46.19 19.91 25.68
N MET A 276 -45.20 19.70 24.82
CA MET A 276 -43.92 20.40 24.84
C MET A 276 -43.41 20.64 23.42
N TRP A 277 -42.45 21.55 23.30
CA TRP A 277 -41.85 21.90 22.01
C TRP A 277 -40.94 20.78 21.50
N TRP A 278 -40.91 20.56 20.18
CA TRP A 278 -40.09 19.50 19.58
C TRP A 278 -38.59 19.85 19.63
N PRO A 279 -37.73 18.98 20.22
CA PRO A 279 -36.27 19.18 20.24
C PRO A 279 -35.67 19.39 18.84
N TYR A 280 -36.29 18.77 17.83
CA TYR A 280 -35.90 18.87 16.44
C TYR A 280 -37.11 19.21 15.57
N SER A 281 -37.06 20.34 14.88
CA SER A 281 -38.17 20.84 14.04
C SER A 281 -38.56 19.90 12.90
N PHE A 282 -37.63 19.08 12.41
CA PHE A 282 -37.89 18.07 11.38
C PHE A 282 -38.62 16.82 11.89
N LEU A 283 -38.75 16.64 13.22
CA LEU A 283 -39.57 15.57 13.82
C LEU A 283 -41.03 16.00 14.02
N ASP A 284 -41.32 17.30 13.97
CA ASP A 284 -42.66 17.84 14.18
C ASP A 284 -43.62 17.42 13.06
N LEU A 285 -44.68 16.70 13.45
CA LEU A 285 -45.70 16.16 12.56
C LEU A 285 -46.71 17.23 12.08
N SER A 286 -46.70 18.43 12.67
CA SER A 286 -47.48 19.58 12.22
C SER A 286 -46.99 20.10 10.85
N SER A 287 -45.74 19.80 10.48
CA SER A 287 -45.15 20.21 9.21
C SER A 287 -45.70 19.39 8.04
N PRO A 288 -46.11 20.02 6.92
CA PRO A 288 -46.53 19.30 5.72
C PRO A 288 -45.39 18.47 5.10
N TYR A 289 -44.14 18.80 5.41
CA TYR A 289 -42.95 18.12 4.90
C TYR A 289 -42.43 17.02 5.84
N ALA A 290 -43.10 16.74 6.96
CA ALA A 290 -42.64 15.75 7.94
C ALA A 290 -42.32 14.37 7.31
N PRO A 291 -43.16 13.77 6.43
CA PRO A 291 -42.81 12.48 5.82
C PRO A 291 -41.52 12.49 5.00
N ILE A 292 -41.21 13.62 4.35
CA ILE A 292 -39.99 13.79 3.55
C ILE A 292 -38.78 13.91 4.47
N TRP A 293 -38.92 14.63 5.59
CA TRP A 293 -37.85 14.74 6.60
C TRP A 293 -37.51 13.40 7.24
N TYR A 294 -38.52 12.60 7.61
CA TYR A 294 -38.30 11.27 8.18
C TYR A 294 -37.59 10.34 7.20
N LEU A 295 -37.99 10.35 5.92
CA LEU A 295 -37.31 9.59 4.87
C LEU A 295 -35.88 10.09 4.63
N GLY A 296 -35.69 11.41 4.53
CA GLY A 296 -34.39 12.04 4.28
C GLY A 296 -33.39 11.76 5.40
N VAL A 297 -33.79 11.94 6.66
CA VAL A 297 -32.97 11.59 7.82
C VAL A 297 -32.67 10.09 7.84
N GLY A 298 -33.67 9.24 7.53
CA GLY A 298 -33.46 7.79 7.38
C GLY A 298 -32.39 7.44 6.33
N LEU A 299 -32.39 8.12 5.19
CA LEU A 299 -31.38 7.91 4.12
C LEU A 299 -29.99 8.37 4.53
N ILE A 300 -29.84 9.43 5.34
CA ILE A 300 -28.55 9.95 5.84
C ILE A 300 -27.83 8.94 6.75
N HIS A 301 -28.53 7.97 7.34
CA HIS A 301 -27.90 6.93 8.16
C HIS A 301 -26.90 6.07 7.37
N LEU A 302 -27.14 5.87 6.08
CA LEU A 302 -26.25 5.11 5.20
C LEU A 302 -24.89 5.79 5.00
N PRO A 303 -24.80 7.05 4.52
CA PRO A 303 -23.53 7.74 4.40
C PRO A 303 -22.87 8.03 5.76
N ALA A 304 -23.65 8.34 6.81
CA ALA A 304 -23.10 8.58 8.15
C ALA A 304 -22.36 7.35 8.71
N TYR A 305 -22.94 6.16 8.55
CA TYR A 305 -22.28 4.90 8.92
C TYR A 305 -21.18 4.50 7.93
N GLY A 306 -21.37 4.83 6.65
CA GLY A 306 -20.43 4.55 5.56
C GLY A 306 -19.08 5.26 5.72
N ILE A 307 -19.05 6.48 6.26
CA ILE A 307 -17.80 7.21 6.52
C ILE A 307 -16.90 6.43 7.49
N PHE A 308 -17.45 5.94 8.61
CA PHE A 308 -16.69 5.11 9.56
C PHE A 308 -16.27 3.77 8.95
N ALA A 309 -17.15 3.13 8.16
CA ALA A 309 -16.79 1.90 7.45
C ALA A 309 -15.63 2.11 6.45
N LEU A 310 -15.61 3.25 5.74
CA LEU A 310 -14.54 3.62 4.81
C LEU A 310 -13.24 3.96 5.54
N LEU A 311 -13.29 4.64 6.69
CA LEU A 311 -12.12 4.89 7.52
C LEU A 311 -11.50 3.57 7.97
N ILE A 312 -12.30 2.60 8.40
CA ILE A 312 -11.82 1.27 8.80
C ILE A 312 -11.30 0.46 7.61
N LEU A 313 -11.94 0.54 6.44
CA LEU A 313 -11.46 -0.12 5.23
C LEU A 313 -10.12 0.48 4.78
N LYS A 314 -9.99 1.81 4.78
CA LYS A 314 -8.75 2.52 4.49
C LYS A 314 -7.67 2.19 5.52
N GLU A 315 -8.03 2.06 6.78
CA GLU A 315 -7.13 1.69 7.86
C GLU A 315 -6.71 0.22 7.77
N LEU A 316 -7.60 -0.72 7.46
CA LEU A 316 -7.26 -2.12 7.18
C LEU A 316 -6.35 -2.27 5.95
N VAL A 317 -6.60 -1.48 4.91
CA VAL A 317 -5.74 -1.38 3.71
C VAL A 317 -4.40 -0.73 4.06
N SER A 318 -4.40 0.31 4.90
CA SER A 318 -3.19 0.98 5.40
C SER A 318 -2.41 0.13 6.40
N ARG A 319 -3.07 -0.74 7.18
CA ARG A 319 -2.50 -1.70 8.14
C ARG A 319 -1.69 -2.79 7.43
N ARG A 320 -2.06 -3.16 6.19
CA ARG A 320 -1.21 -3.99 5.31
C ARG A 320 0.01 -3.23 4.77
N CYS A 321 -0.04 -1.90 4.69
CA CYS A 321 1.04 -1.07 4.13
C CYS A 321 1.93 -0.35 5.17
N ARG A 322 1.56 -0.30 6.46
CA ARG A 322 2.23 0.58 7.44
C ARG A 322 2.42 -0.08 8.81
N ILE A 323 3.41 -0.95 8.89
CA ILE A 323 4.12 -1.27 10.16
C ILE A 323 5.33 -0.32 10.36
N SER A 324 5.71 0.49 9.37
CA SER A 324 6.98 1.24 9.41
C SER A 324 6.93 2.65 10.05
N ILE A 325 5.76 3.30 10.18
CA ILE A 325 5.72 4.75 10.48
C ILE A 325 5.39 5.09 11.96
N ILE A 326 4.59 4.28 12.66
CA ILE A 326 4.13 4.65 14.03
C ILE A 326 5.18 4.34 15.11
N VAL A 327 6.07 3.38 14.87
CA VAL A 327 7.22 3.11 15.75
C VAL A 327 8.20 4.30 15.78
N SER A 328 8.29 5.07 14.69
CA SER A 328 9.16 6.26 14.60
C SER A 328 8.69 7.43 15.47
N VAL A 329 7.38 7.58 15.70
CA VAL A 329 6.84 8.70 16.49
C VAL A 329 6.87 8.37 18.00
N ALA A 330 6.66 7.11 18.37
CA ALA A 330 6.74 6.68 19.77
C ALA A 330 8.18 6.64 20.32
N LEU A 331 9.18 6.33 19.47
CA LEU A 331 10.60 6.42 19.86
C LEU A 331 11.10 7.86 20.00
N HIS A 332 10.44 8.84 19.37
CA HIS A 332 10.86 10.23 19.43
C HIS A 332 10.54 10.94 20.76
N LEU A 333 9.69 10.34 21.61
CA LEU A 333 9.28 10.92 22.90
C LEU A 333 10.06 10.38 24.12
N SER A 334 11.01 9.45 23.93
CA SER A 334 11.70 8.78 25.06
C SER A 334 13.21 9.10 25.19
N THR A 335 13.83 9.82 24.26
CA THR A 335 15.27 10.13 24.36
C THR A 335 15.54 11.61 24.26
N ASN A 336 15.57 12.24 25.43
CA ASN A 336 16.08 13.59 25.64
C ASN A 336 17.62 13.50 25.70
N ASN A 337 18.32 13.80 24.59
CA ASN A 337 19.70 14.28 24.68
C ASN A 337 20.17 14.95 23.39
N ASN A 338 20.76 16.14 23.57
CA ASN A 338 21.33 16.99 22.54
C ASN A 338 22.56 16.33 21.90
N ASN A 339 22.44 15.95 20.62
CA ASN A 339 23.46 15.99 19.56
C ASN A 339 23.13 14.94 18.49
N THR A 340 22.31 15.27 17.49
CA THR A 340 22.28 14.55 16.19
C THR A 340 21.43 15.32 15.17
N HIS A 341 22.03 16.28 14.48
CA HIS A 341 21.58 16.72 13.15
C HIS A 341 22.42 15.99 12.09
N THR A 342 22.41 14.65 12.07
CA THR A 342 23.14 13.89 11.04
C THR A 342 22.69 12.42 10.90
N LEU A 343 21.39 12.10 10.99
CA LEU A 343 20.95 10.72 10.77
C LEU A 343 19.50 10.59 10.27
N PHE A 344 19.21 11.07 9.06
CA PHE A 344 17.94 10.75 8.36
C PHE A 344 18.10 10.49 6.85
N TYR A 345 19.31 10.15 6.37
CA TYR A 345 19.57 9.79 4.97
C TYR A 345 20.08 8.35 4.75
N HIS A 346 20.02 7.48 5.75
CA HIS A 346 20.45 6.09 5.61
C HIS A 346 19.35 5.10 6.02
N LEU A 347 18.32 4.98 5.19
CA LEU A 347 17.53 3.75 5.05
C LEU A 347 17.29 3.50 3.55
N SER A 348 17.67 2.31 3.10
CA SER A 348 17.75 1.78 1.73
C SER A 348 16.76 2.35 0.69
N PRO A 349 17.22 2.73 -0.52
CA PRO A 349 16.37 2.83 -1.69
C PRO A 349 16.26 1.44 -2.33
N GLY A 350 15.42 0.58 -1.77
CA GLY A 350 15.14 -0.75 -2.31
C GLY A 350 13.65 -0.93 -2.50
N PHE A 351 13.23 -1.13 -3.75
CA PHE A 351 11.85 -1.45 -4.16
C PHE A 351 10.80 -0.34 -4.01
N ARG A 352 10.84 0.64 -4.92
CA ARG A 352 9.59 1.07 -5.56
C ARG A 352 9.28 0.02 -6.61
N THR A 353 8.09 -0.58 -6.55
CA THR A 353 7.54 -1.36 -7.67
C THR A 353 7.66 -0.50 -8.93
N THR A 354 8.54 -0.91 -9.84
CA THR A 354 8.59 -0.37 -11.19
C THR A 354 7.20 -0.55 -11.78
N GLU A 355 6.47 0.54 -12.01
CA GLU A 355 5.36 0.52 -12.95
C GLU A 355 5.92 -0.08 -14.24
N MET A 356 5.49 -1.30 -14.59
CA MET A 356 6.20 -2.15 -15.55
C MET A 356 6.33 -1.55 -16.96
N ALA A 357 5.66 -0.42 -17.22
CA ALA A 357 5.74 0.35 -18.47
C ALA A 357 6.86 1.39 -18.50
N ARG A 358 7.37 1.88 -17.36
CA ARG A 358 8.31 3.01 -17.33
C ARG A 358 9.74 2.54 -17.19
N LYS A 359 10.53 2.65 -18.25
CA LYS A 359 11.94 2.23 -18.26
C LYS A 359 12.88 3.41 -18.40
N LYS A 360 13.88 3.44 -17.53
CA LYS A 360 14.99 4.40 -17.60
C LYS A 360 15.85 4.08 -18.82
N ILE A 361 16.35 5.13 -19.45
CA ILE A 361 17.34 5.04 -20.53
C ILE A 361 18.60 5.80 -20.10
N ARG A 362 19.74 5.46 -20.71
CA ARG A 362 20.99 6.16 -20.47
C ARG A 362 20.89 7.63 -20.87
N GLU A 363 21.76 8.46 -20.30
CA GLU A 363 21.85 9.87 -20.68
C GLU A 363 22.21 10.00 -22.17
N TYR A 364 23.14 9.16 -22.65
CA TYR A 364 23.50 9.10 -24.06
C TYR A 364 22.28 8.87 -24.97
N ASP A 365 21.42 7.92 -24.63
CA ASP A 365 20.21 7.63 -25.40
C ASP A 365 19.19 8.76 -25.33
N SER A 366 19.04 9.38 -24.17
CA SER A 366 18.17 10.56 -23.99
C SER A 366 18.63 11.71 -24.91
N LYS A 367 19.94 11.99 -24.92
CA LYS A 367 20.56 13.02 -25.77
C LYS A 367 20.46 12.69 -27.25
N ARG A 368 20.69 11.43 -27.63
CA ARG A 368 20.55 10.93 -29.00
C ARG A 368 19.13 11.13 -29.53
N LEU A 369 18.12 10.69 -28.77
CA LEU A 369 16.72 10.83 -29.16
C LEU A 369 16.31 12.29 -29.32
N VAL A 370 16.71 13.15 -28.37
CA VAL A 370 16.45 14.59 -28.50
C VAL A 370 17.14 15.15 -29.74
N LYS A 371 18.43 14.90 -29.93
CA LYS A 371 19.19 15.38 -31.09
C LYS A 371 18.57 14.97 -32.43
N GLU A 372 18.24 13.70 -32.60
CA GLU A 372 17.72 13.14 -33.85
C GLU A 372 16.34 13.70 -34.22
N HIS A 373 15.47 13.92 -33.23
CA HIS A 373 14.08 14.30 -33.47
C HIS A 373 13.77 15.79 -33.27
N TYR A 374 14.65 16.55 -32.62
CA TYR A 374 14.41 17.96 -32.36
C TYR A 374 14.28 18.79 -33.64
N LYS A 375 15.06 18.49 -34.68
CA LYS A 375 14.96 19.18 -35.99
C LYS A 375 13.62 18.97 -36.65
N ARG A 376 13.06 17.75 -36.55
CA ARG A 376 11.74 17.43 -37.11
C ARG A 376 10.62 18.22 -36.44
N ILE A 377 10.76 18.53 -35.15
CA ILE A 377 9.74 19.21 -34.35
C ILE A 377 9.89 20.72 -34.39
N SER A 378 11.13 21.24 -34.26
CA SER A 378 11.40 22.67 -34.14
C SER A 378 11.83 23.35 -35.44
N GLY A 379 12.21 22.59 -36.47
CA GLY A 379 12.86 23.12 -37.68
C GLY A 379 14.34 23.52 -37.49
N SER A 380 14.90 23.39 -36.29
CA SER A 380 16.27 23.78 -35.94
C SER A 380 17.04 22.64 -35.28
N GLU A 381 18.37 22.66 -35.35
CA GLU A 381 19.22 21.67 -34.69
C GLU A 381 19.66 22.13 -33.30
N LEU A 382 19.63 21.22 -32.33
CA LEU A 382 20.29 21.43 -31.03
C LEU A 382 21.77 21.02 -31.13
N PRO A 383 22.67 21.77 -30.49
CA PRO A 383 24.12 21.53 -30.52
C PRO A 383 24.56 20.31 -29.68
N ILE A 384 23.78 19.23 -29.61
CA ILE A 384 24.10 18.06 -28.79
C ILE A 384 25.19 17.22 -29.47
N LYS A 385 26.31 17.05 -28.75
CA LYS A 385 27.39 16.14 -29.11
C LYS A 385 27.72 15.27 -27.91
N SER A 386 27.62 13.96 -28.10
CA SER A 386 27.83 12.97 -27.06
C SER A 386 28.38 11.70 -27.67
N ALA A 387 29.37 11.10 -27.02
CA ALA A 387 29.93 9.81 -27.37
C ALA A 387 29.87 8.87 -26.17
N GLN A 388 29.47 7.62 -26.39
CA GLN A 388 29.48 6.61 -25.35
C GLN A 388 30.80 5.82 -25.38
N VAL A 389 31.35 5.53 -24.21
CA VAL A 389 32.59 4.78 -24.04
C VAL A 389 32.34 3.61 -23.10
N THR A 390 32.78 2.42 -23.51
CA THR A 390 32.71 1.14 -22.80
C THR A 390 34.07 0.45 -22.85
N GLU A 391 34.19 -0.72 -22.22
CA GLU A 391 35.40 -1.56 -22.31
C GLU A 391 35.78 -1.93 -23.74
N SER A 392 34.80 -2.11 -24.63
CA SER A 392 35.02 -2.47 -26.03
C SER A 392 35.32 -1.28 -26.95
N THR A 393 35.43 -0.07 -26.42
CA THR A 393 35.58 1.14 -27.25
C THR A 393 37.05 1.36 -27.62
N ASP A 394 37.34 1.38 -28.93
CA ASP A 394 38.60 1.91 -29.45
C ASP A 394 38.49 3.43 -29.63
N PHE A 395 39.37 4.18 -28.95
CA PHE A 395 39.36 5.64 -29.01
C PHE A 395 39.75 6.20 -30.39
N ASN A 396 40.55 5.48 -31.18
CA ASN A 396 40.92 5.91 -32.54
C ASN A 396 39.70 5.83 -33.45
N GLU A 397 39.00 4.69 -33.45
CA GLU A 397 37.74 4.53 -34.20
C GLU A 397 36.67 5.52 -33.73
N LEU A 398 36.62 5.78 -32.42
CA LEU A 398 35.69 6.76 -31.86
C LEU A 398 35.96 8.17 -32.39
N VAL A 399 37.23 8.58 -32.50
CA VAL A 399 37.62 9.89 -33.06
C VAL A 399 37.33 9.98 -34.55
N GLU A 400 37.53 8.91 -35.31
CA GLU A 400 37.17 8.88 -36.73
C GLU A 400 35.67 9.11 -36.93
N ARG A 401 34.84 8.49 -36.09
CA ARG A 401 33.39 8.67 -36.10
C ARG A 401 32.96 10.03 -35.57
N GLU A 402 33.64 10.53 -34.55
CA GLU A 402 33.31 11.77 -33.82
C GLU A 402 34.52 12.74 -33.77
N PRO A 403 34.88 13.42 -34.89
CA PRO A 403 36.10 14.22 -34.98
C PRO A 403 36.20 15.38 -33.98
N TRP A 404 35.05 15.83 -33.44
CA TRP A 404 34.98 16.90 -32.45
C TRP A 404 35.66 16.53 -31.11
N LEU A 405 35.85 15.23 -30.84
CA LEU A 405 36.59 14.75 -29.67
C LEU A 405 38.04 15.24 -29.64
N SER A 406 38.65 15.51 -30.80
CA SER A 406 40.04 15.99 -30.89
C SER A 406 40.16 17.51 -30.98
N SER A 407 39.07 18.23 -31.28
CA SER A 407 39.09 19.67 -31.56
C SER A 407 38.47 20.54 -30.46
N SER A 408 37.96 19.93 -29.39
CA SER A 408 37.34 20.63 -28.27
C SER A 408 37.81 20.07 -26.94
N LYS A 409 37.69 20.89 -25.89
CA LYS A 409 37.81 20.41 -24.52
C LYS A 409 36.58 19.58 -24.17
N LEU A 410 36.75 18.62 -23.28
CA LEU A 410 35.80 17.54 -23.03
C LEU A 410 35.38 17.46 -21.57
N VAL A 411 34.22 16.85 -21.37
CA VAL A 411 33.66 16.38 -20.10
C VAL A 411 33.50 14.88 -20.20
N VAL A 412 33.86 14.16 -19.15
CA VAL A 412 33.63 12.71 -19.05
C VAL A 412 32.97 12.39 -17.72
N LYS A 413 31.93 11.56 -17.77
CA LYS A 413 31.16 11.12 -16.59
C LYS A 413 30.58 9.72 -16.80
N PRO A 414 30.41 8.90 -15.74
CA PRO A 414 29.68 7.64 -15.83
C PRO A 414 28.24 7.81 -16.31
N ASP A 415 27.78 6.89 -17.14
CA ASP A 415 26.41 6.85 -17.70
C ASP A 415 25.72 5.54 -17.32
N MET A 416 25.40 5.43 -16.03
CA MET A 416 24.99 4.18 -15.36
C MET A 416 23.73 4.36 -14.50
N LEU A 417 22.84 5.30 -14.89
CA LEU A 417 21.55 5.58 -14.24
C LEU A 417 21.57 6.01 -12.76
N PHE A 418 22.70 6.51 -12.25
CA PHE A 418 22.79 7.13 -10.93
C PHE A 418 23.09 8.63 -11.01
N GLY A 419 22.49 9.40 -10.10
CA GLY A 419 22.69 10.85 -9.98
C GLY A 419 23.89 11.23 -9.11
N LYS A 420 24.02 12.53 -8.81
CA LYS A 420 25.06 13.09 -7.90
C LYS A 420 26.50 12.76 -8.28
N ARG A 421 26.75 12.59 -9.58
CA ARG A 421 28.06 12.28 -10.17
C ARG A 421 29.10 13.35 -9.83
N GLY A 422 28.73 14.63 -9.94
CA GLY A 422 29.61 15.76 -9.60
C GLY A 422 30.02 15.77 -8.12
N LYS A 423 29.05 15.65 -7.20
CA LYS A 423 29.28 15.58 -5.75
C LYS A 423 30.13 14.36 -5.33
N SER A 424 30.19 13.33 -6.18
CA SER A 424 30.94 12.08 -5.92
C SER A 424 32.32 12.04 -6.59
N GLY A 425 32.78 13.15 -7.20
CA GLY A 425 34.08 13.20 -7.89
C GLY A 425 34.15 12.30 -9.13
N LEU A 426 33.00 11.92 -9.69
CA LEU A 426 32.88 11.06 -10.87
C LEU A 426 32.68 11.86 -12.17
N VAL A 427 32.85 13.18 -12.12
CA VAL A 427 32.81 14.05 -13.31
C VAL A 427 34.15 14.74 -13.43
N ALA A 428 34.78 14.62 -14.59
CA ALA A 428 35.95 15.43 -14.94
C ALA A 428 35.61 16.39 -16.07
N LEU A 429 36.06 17.63 -15.92
CA LEU A 429 35.73 18.76 -16.79
C LEU A 429 37.00 19.29 -17.46
N ASN A 430 36.82 19.94 -18.61
CA ASN A 430 37.88 20.66 -19.33
C ASN A 430 39.12 19.81 -19.68
N LEU A 431 38.88 18.55 -20.06
CA LEU A 431 39.92 17.59 -20.43
C LEU A 431 40.22 17.62 -21.93
N ASP A 432 41.39 17.17 -22.35
CA ASP A 432 41.61 16.67 -23.72
C ASP A 432 41.32 15.17 -23.83
N LEU A 433 41.35 14.63 -25.05
CA LEU A 433 41.04 13.23 -25.31
C LEU A 433 41.98 12.25 -24.58
N ALA A 434 43.27 12.58 -24.46
CA ALA A 434 44.24 11.72 -23.78
C ALA A 434 43.92 11.64 -22.28
N GLN A 435 43.59 12.78 -21.67
CA GLN A 435 43.14 12.86 -20.28
C GLN A 435 41.81 12.14 -20.06
N VAL A 436 40.87 12.19 -21.02
CA VAL A 436 39.63 11.40 -20.96
C VAL A 436 39.93 9.91 -20.99
N ALA A 437 40.81 9.44 -21.88
CA ALA A 437 41.20 8.04 -21.96
C ALA A 437 41.86 7.56 -20.65
N GLU A 438 42.71 8.38 -20.04
CA GLU A 438 43.29 8.11 -18.72
C GLU A 438 42.24 8.04 -17.62
N PHE A 439 41.33 9.01 -17.56
CA PHE A 439 40.22 9.05 -16.59
C PHE A 439 39.33 7.81 -16.67
N VAL A 440 38.99 7.37 -17.89
CA VAL A 440 38.21 6.15 -18.15
C VAL A 440 38.99 4.92 -17.74
N LYS A 441 40.25 4.78 -18.16
CA LYS A 441 41.11 3.64 -17.83
C LYS A 441 41.27 3.45 -16.32
N GLU A 442 41.38 4.55 -15.58
CA GLU A 442 41.49 4.50 -14.12
C GLU A 442 40.21 4.04 -13.42
N ARG A 443 39.02 4.19 -14.02
CA ARG A 443 37.73 3.99 -13.34
C ARG A 443 36.91 2.84 -13.89
N LEU A 444 37.12 2.47 -15.15
CA LEU A 444 36.45 1.34 -15.78
C LEU A 444 36.71 0.06 -14.97
N GLY A 445 35.64 -0.64 -14.62
CA GLY A 445 35.67 -1.85 -13.79
C GLY A 445 35.83 -1.60 -12.29
N LYS A 446 36.16 -0.38 -11.83
CA LYS A 446 36.24 -0.10 -10.40
C LYS A 446 34.84 -0.06 -9.79
N GLU A 447 34.70 -0.71 -8.64
CA GLU A 447 33.46 -0.67 -7.87
C GLU A 447 33.28 0.68 -7.18
N VAL A 448 32.06 1.21 -7.27
CA VAL A 448 31.64 2.41 -6.55
C VAL A 448 30.34 2.16 -5.82
N VAL A 449 30.16 2.86 -4.69
CA VAL A 449 28.92 2.81 -3.91
C VAL A 449 28.15 4.09 -4.17
N MET A 450 26.97 3.96 -4.78
CA MET A 450 26.08 5.08 -5.10
C MET A 450 24.69 4.78 -4.57
N GLY A 451 24.19 5.65 -3.68
CA GLY A 451 22.83 5.51 -3.13
C GLY A 451 22.58 4.19 -2.39
N GLY A 452 23.62 3.59 -1.78
CA GLY A 452 23.50 2.30 -1.09
C GLY A 452 23.61 1.06 -1.99
N CYS A 453 23.76 1.23 -3.31
CA CYS A 453 24.08 0.15 -4.24
C CYS A 453 25.58 0.16 -4.58
N GLN A 454 26.20 -1.02 -4.65
CA GLN A 454 27.59 -1.20 -5.06
C GLN A 454 27.63 -1.85 -6.43
N GLY A 455 28.50 -1.37 -7.32
CA GLY A 455 28.72 -2.00 -8.62
C GLY A 455 29.89 -1.40 -9.40
N PRO A 456 30.41 -2.12 -10.41
CA PRO A 456 31.49 -1.62 -11.25
C PRO A 456 30.99 -0.53 -12.22
N ILE A 457 31.85 0.45 -12.51
CA ILE A 457 31.60 1.41 -13.58
C ILE A 457 31.96 0.77 -14.93
N THR A 458 30.99 0.59 -15.82
CA THR A 458 31.22 -0.07 -17.13
C THR A 458 31.02 0.85 -18.34
N THR A 459 30.34 1.98 -18.14
CA THR A 459 29.93 2.86 -19.25
C THR A 459 30.11 4.33 -18.86
N PHE A 460 30.65 5.10 -19.79
CA PHE A 460 30.85 6.54 -19.68
C PHE A 460 30.20 7.26 -20.86
N ILE A 461 29.88 8.54 -20.65
CA ILE A 461 29.53 9.50 -21.69
C ILE A 461 30.59 10.60 -21.73
N VAL A 462 31.02 10.94 -22.95
CA VAL A 462 31.98 12.00 -23.25
C VAL A 462 31.28 13.07 -24.08
N GLU A 463 31.45 14.32 -23.69
CA GLU A 463 30.76 15.47 -24.27
C GLU A 463 31.70 16.67 -24.37
N PRO A 464 31.44 17.66 -25.24
CA PRO A 464 32.19 18.91 -25.21
C PRO A 464 32.04 19.64 -23.87
N PHE A 465 33.14 20.20 -23.38
CA PHE A 465 33.12 21.19 -22.32
C PHE A 465 32.55 22.49 -22.86
N VAL A 466 31.48 22.96 -22.22
CA VAL A 466 30.78 24.20 -22.58
C VAL A 466 31.06 25.22 -21.49
N PRO A 467 31.86 26.27 -21.74
CA PRO A 467 31.97 27.40 -20.83
C PRO A 467 30.64 28.15 -20.77
N HIS A 468 30.09 28.36 -19.57
CA HIS A 468 28.82 29.04 -19.37
C HIS A 468 28.75 29.69 -17.98
N ASN A 469 27.83 30.63 -17.81
CA ASN A 469 27.57 31.34 -16.55
C ASN A 469 26.19 31.02 -15.96
N GLU A 470 25.22 30.68 -16.81
CA GLU A 470 23.83 30.45 -16.42
C GLU A 470 23.48 28.96 -16.53
N GLU A 471 22.81 28.43 -15.51
CA GLU A 471 22.33 27.05 -15.48
C GLU A 471 20.82 27.05 -15.20
N PHE A 472 20.06 26.45 -16.10
CA PHE A 472 18.61 26.32 -16.02
C PHE A 472 18.20 24.88 -15.71
N TYR A 473 17.00 24.72 -15.15
CA TYR A 473 16.40 23.43 -14.84
C TYR A 473 15.08 23.28 -15.59
N ILE A 474 14.85 22.11 -16.20
CA ILE A 474 13.54 21.70 -16.72
C ILE A 474 13.26 20.24 -16.38
N ASN A 475 12.01 19.95 -16.03
CA ASN A 475 11.52 18.60 -15.82
C ASN A 475 10.10 18.46 -16.37
N ILE A 476 9.84 17.37 -17.09
CA ILE A 476 8.52 16.98 -17.61
C ILE A 476 8.20 15.58 -17.10
N VAL A 477 7.06 15.44 -16.43
CA VAL A 477 6.61 14.17 -15.87
C VAL A 477 5.20 13.86 -16.34
N SER A 478 5.01 12.65 -16.86
CA SER A 478 3.68 12.13 -17.19
C SER A 478 2.95 11.75 -15.90
N GLU A 479 1.69 12.19 -15.81
CA GLU A 479 0.77 11.91 -14.72
C GLU A 479 -0.55 11.34 -15.26
N ARG A 480 -1.41 10.86 -14.36
CA ARG A 480 -2.68 10.20 -14.73
C ARG A 480 -3.58 11.06 -15.63
N LEU A 481 -3.65 12.37 -15.39
CA LEU A 481 -4.60 13.28 -16.06
C LEU A 481 -3.92 14.29 -16.99
N GLY A 482 -2.61 14.17 -17.24
CA GLY A 482 -1.84 15.19 -17.93
C GLY A 482 -0.34 15.06 -17.74
N CYS A 483 0.38 16.15 -17.95
CA CYS A 483 1.82 16.25 -17.69
C CYS A 483 2.11 17.45 -16.81
N SER A 484 2.98 17.28 -15.83
CA SER A 484 3.56 18.39 -15.08
C SER A 484 4.84 18.85 -15.75
N ILE A 485 4.95 20.15 -16.01
CA ILE A 485 6.13 20.80 -16.58
C ILE A 485 6.68 21.76 -15.54
N SER A 486 7.93 21.53 -15.13
CA SER A 486 8.62 22.34 -14.13
C SER A 486 9.82 23.04 -14.76
N PHE A 487 10.07 24.28 -14.34
CA PHE A 487 11.18 25.10 -14.80
C PHE A 487 11.77 25.93 -13.64
N SER A 488 13.09 26.14 -13.65
CA SER A 488 13.76 27.08 -12.76
C SER A 488 14.96 27.76 -13.43
N GLU A 489 15.22 28.99 -12.99
CA GLU A 489 16.40 29.79 -13.36
C GLU A 489 17.65 29.41 -12.57
N CYS A 490 17.51 28.57 -11.53
CA CYS A 490 18.61 28.12 -10.69
C CYS A 490 18.80 26.61 -10.82
N GLY A 491 19.29 26.14 -11.98
CA GLY A 491 19.63 24.74 -12.20
C GLY A 491 20.94 24.30 -11.54
N GLY A 492 21.36 23.08 -11.84
CA GLY A 492 22.68 22.58 -11.49
C GLY A 492 22.74 21.70 -10.25
N ILE A 493 23.94 21.65 -9.66
CA ILE A 493 24.30 20.77 -8.55
C ILE A 493 23.51 21.10 -7.27
N ASP A 494 23.07 22.35 -7.12
CA ASP A 494 22.42 22.87 -5.91
C ASP A 494 20.94 23.25 -6.13
N ILE A 495 20.29 22.68 -7.16
CA ILE A 495 18.85 22.84 -7.39
C ILE A 495 18.02 22.41 -6.18
N GLU A 496 18.51 21.42 -5.42
CA GLU A 496 17.84 20.84 -4.25
C GLU A 496 17.66 21.88 -3.13
N GLU A 497 18.55 22.87 -3.06
CA GLU A 497 18.51 23.98 -2.10
C GLU A 497 17.66 25.16 -2.60
N ASN A 498 17.29 25.16 -3.89
CA ASN A 498 16.57 26.24 -4.57
C ASN A 498 15.17 25.78 -5.05
N TRP A 499 14.57 24.78 -4.40
CA TRP A 499 13.30 24.19 -4.83
C TRP A 499 12.13 25.18 -4.78
N ASP A 500 12.20 26.19 -3.91
CA ASP A 500 11.25 27.30 -3.82
C ASP A 500 11.20 28.15 -5.12
N LYS A 501 12.26 28.11 -5.93
CA LYS A 501 12.35 28.80 -7.22
C LYS A 501 11.90 27.94 -8.40
N VAL A 502 11.48 26.70 -8.16
CA VAL A 502 10.94 25.83 -9.21
C VAL A 502 9.46 26.17 -9.41
N LYS A 503 9.12 26.58 -10.63
CA LYS A 503 7.73 26.81 -11.03
C LYS A 503 7.23 25.58 -11.78
N THR A 504 5.99 25.20 -11.50
CA THR A 504 5.36 24.05 -12.15
C THR A 504 3.98 24.44 -12.70
N ILE A 505 3.70 24.01 -13.92
CA ILE A 505 2.37 24.03 -14.51
C ILE A 505 1.90 22.60 -14.75
N PHE A 506 0.59 22.38 -14.66
CA PHE A 506 -0.04 21.12 -15.03
C PHE A 506 -0.79 21.31 -16.35
N LEU A 507 -0.47 20.46 -17.33
CA LEU A 507 -1.08 20.46 -18.65
C LEU A 507 -1.99 19.23 -18.80
N PRO A 508 -3.33 19.41 -18.81
CA PRO A 508 -4.26 18.29 -18.93
C PRO A 508 -4.12 17.52 -20.25
N THR A 509 -4.46 16.23 -20.23
CA THR A 509 -4.47 15.39 -21.42
C THR A 509 -5.34 15.99 -22.53
N GLY A 510 -4.83 16.00 -23.76
CA GLY A 510 -5.51 16.54 -24.93
C GLY A 510 -5.36 18.06 -25.12
N VAL A 511 -4.75 18.76 -24.16
CA VAL A 511 -4.44 20.19 -24.28
C VAL A 511 -3.02 20.36 -24.84
N SER A 512 -2.88 21.20 -25.86
CA SER A 512 -1.58 21.55 -26.43
C SER A 512 -0.92 22.65 -25.61
N LEU A 513 0.39 22.54 -25.37
CA LEU A 513 1.16 23.60 -24.74
C LEU A 513 1.28 24.79 -25.71
N ASN A 514 0.82 25.96 -25.29
CA ASN A 514 0.94 27.21 -26.03
C ASN A 514 1.65 28.27 -25.16
N GLN A 515 1.90 29.44 -25.76
CA GLN A 515 2.60 30.53 -25.09
C GLN A 515 1.91 31.00 -23.80
N GLU A 516 0.58 31.10 -23.81
CA GLU A 516 -0.20 31.54 -22.65
C GLU A 516 -0.07 30.58 -21.46
N ILE A 517 -0.13 29.27 -21.73
CA ILE A 517 0.03 28.22 -20.71
C ILE A 517 1.48 28.13 -20.22
N CYS A 518 2.46 28.37 -21.08
CA CYS A 518 3.89 28.35 -20.73
C CYS A 518 4.35 29.62 -19.99
N ALA A 519 3.66 30.75 -20.18
CA ALA A 519 4.03 32.06 -19.64
C ALA A 519 4.35 32.08 -18.14
N PRO A 520 3.62 31.37 -17.25
CA PRO A 520 3.94 31.35 -15.81
C PRO A 520 5.33 30.80 -15.50
N LEU A 521 5.83 29.83 -16.28
CA LEU A 521 7.15 29.22 -16.07
C LEU A 521 8.26 30.26 -16.31
N VAL A 522 8.14 31.02 -17.39
CA VAL A 522 9.17 31.95 -17.88
C VAL A 522 8.95 33.40 -17.44
N ALA A 523 8.00 33.65 -16.53
CA ALA A 523 7.56 35.01 -16.19
C ALA A 523 8.63 35.89 -15.54
N THR A 524 9.61 35.29 -14.87
CA THR A 524 10.69 36.01 -14.15
C THR A 524 11.95 36.19 -14.97
N LEU A 525 12.04 35.53 -16.13
CA LEU A 525 13.21 35.59 -16.98
C LEU A 525 13.37 36.98 -17.62
N PRO A 526 14.62 37.44 -17.77
CA PRO A 526 14.95 38.56 -18.65
C PRO A 526 14.36 38.38 -20.06
N LEU A 527 13.97 39.49 -20.69
CA LEU A 527 13.36 39.51 -22.03
C LEU A 527 14.19 38.79 -23.10
N GLU A 528 15.53 38.82 -22.97
CA GLU A 528 16.47 38.16 -23.87
C GLU A 528 16.37 36.63 -23.84
N PHE A 529 16.12 36.03 -22.67
CA PHE A 529 16.04 34.57 -22.51
C PHE A 529 14.63 34.04 -22.64
N LYS A 530 13.63 34.86 -22.28
CA LYS A 530 12.23 34.45 -22.19
C LYS A 530 11.73 33.75 -23.45
N SER A 531 11.91 34.38 -24.62
CA SER A 531 11.40 33.81 -25.89
C SER A 531 12.12 32.53 -26.29
N VAL A 532 13.43 32.47 -26.07
CA VAL A 532 14.26 31.29 -26.41
C VAL A 532 13.88 30.09 -25.53
N ILE A 533 13.76 30.31 -24.21
CA ILE A 533 13.42 29.26 -23.25
C ILE A 533 11.98 28.80 -23.43
N GLU A 534 11.04 29.71 -23.69
CA GLU A 534 9.64 29.37 -23.95
C GLU A 534 9.47 28.49 -25.19
N GLN A 535 10.16 28.83 -26.29
CA GLN A 535 10.19 27.98 -27.49
C GLN A 535 10.85 26.63 -27.20
N PHE A 536 11.96 26.63 -26.45
CA PHE A 536 12.64 25.40 -26.08
C PHE A 536 11.75 24.46 -25.26
N ILE A 537 11.08 24.96 -24.21
CA ILE A 537 10.12 24.21 -23.40
C ILE A 537 9.01 23.62 -24.28
N THR A 538 8.46 24.43 -25.20
CA THR A 538 7.39 24.00 -26.10
C THR A 538 7.84 22.86 -27.02
N HIS A 539 9.00 22.98 -27.66
CA HIS A 539 9.54 21.95 -28.53
C HIS A 539 9.92 20.67 -27.78
N ILE A 540 10.51 20.80 -26.59
CA ILE A 540 10.86 19.64 -25.75
C ILE A 540 9.59 18.93 -25.27
N TYR A 541 8.54 19.65 -24.90
CA TYR A 541 7.26 19.03 -24.57
C TYR A 541 6.63 18.29 -25.77
N SER A 542 6.66 18.88 -26.96
CA SER A 542 6.19 18.17 -28.17
C SER A 542 7.00 16.90 -28.44
N LEU A 543 8.32 16.93 -28.22
CA LEU A 543 9.19 15.77 -28.34
C LEU A 543 8.91 14.71 -27.28
N PHE A 544 8.68 15.14 -26.04
CA PHE A 544 8.30 14.27 -24.92
C PHE A 544 7.06 13.44 -25.26
N ILE A 545 6.01 14.09 -25.80
CA ILE A 545 4.78 13.41 -26.22
C ILE A 545 5.01 12.54 -27.47
N ASP A 546 5.74 13.04 -28.48
CA ASP A 546 5.93 12.33 -29.75
C ASP A 546 6.73 11.04 -29.62
N LEU A 547 7.66 10.99 -28.66
CA LEU A 547 8.53 9.84 -28.40
C LEU A 547 8.07 8.98 -27.22
N ASP A 548 6.91 9.25 -26.63
CA ASP A 548 6.36 8.55 -25.46
C ASP A 548 7.34 8.50 -24.27
N PHE A 549 7.95 9.65 -23.97
CA PHE A 549 8.61 9.83 -22.68
C PHE A 549 7.57 9.85 -21.56
N THR A 550 7.94 9.29 -20.42
CA THR A 550 7.16 9.37 -19.17
C THR A 550 7.84 10.27 -18.14
N PHE A 551 9.15 10.49 -18.31
CA PHE A 551 9.95 11.42 -17.52
C PHE A 551 11.08 11.97 -18.39
N LEU A 552 11.31 13.27 -18.33
CA LEU A 552 12.46 13.92 -18.96
C LEU A 552 12.91 15.09 -18.09
N GLU A 553 14.15 15.03 -17.63
CA GLU A 553 14.78 16.08 -16.82
C GLU A 553 16.07 16.52 -17.51
N MET A 554 16.30 17.83 -17.55
CA MET A 554 17.59 18.40 -17.93
C MET A 554 18.08 19.30 -16.79
N ASN A 555 19.11 18.84 -16.09
CA ASN A 555 19.63 19.50 -14.89
C ASN A 555 21.17 19.45 -14.77
N PRO A 556 21.90 20.43 -15.31
CA PRO A 556 21.41 21.66 -15.92
C PRO A 556 21.30 21.58 -17.45
N PHE A 557 20.61 22.56 -18.02
CA PHE A 557 20.88 23.01 -19.38
C PHE A 557 21.31 24.49 -19.36
N THR A 558 22.07 24.92 -20.35
CA THR A 558 22.53 26.31 -20.46
C THR A 558 22.15 26.90 -21.83
N LEU A 559 22.45 28.18 -22.04
CA LEU A 559 22.28 28.85 -23.34
C LEU A 559 23.66 29.18 -23.92
N VAL A 560 23.93 28.69 -25.13
CA VAL A 560 25.15 28.99 -25.91
C VAL A 560 24.73 29.61 -27.22
N ASP A 561 25.21 30.82 -27.51
CA ASP A 561 24.86 31.58 -28.72
C ASP A 561 23.33 31.69 -28.95
N GLY A 562 22.57 31.88 -27.87
CA GLY A 562 21.11 31.96 -27.92
C GLY A 562 20.39 30.64 -28.17
N LYS A 563 21.07 29.49 -28.04
CA LYS A 563 20.47 28.15 -28.17
C LYS A 563 20.64 27.33 -26.90
N ALA A 564 19.61 26.55 -26.56
CA ALA A 564 19.66 25.64 -25.43
C ALA A 564 20.68 24.51 -25.65
N TYR A 565 21.48 24.25 -24.62
CA TYR A 565 22.47 23.18 -24.58
C TYR A 565 22.25 22.33 -23.31
N PRO A 566 21.69 21.11 -23.42
CA PRO A 566 21.53 20.20 -22.29
C PRO A 566 22.88 19.64 -21.79
N LEU A 567 23.30 20.00 -20.57
CA LEU A 567 24.55 19.54 -19.97
C LEU A 567 24.37 18.21 -19.25
N ASP A 568 23.22 18.03 -18.58
CA ASP A 568 22.80 16.75 -18.01
C ASP A 568 21.40 16.41 -18.49
N MET A 569 21.15 15.11 -18.73
CA MET A 569 19.81 14.63 -19.07
C MET A 569 19.48 13.31 -18.39
N ARG A 570 18.24 13.18 -17.95
CA ARG A 570 17.66 11.93 -17.48
C ARG A 570 16.32 11.68 -18.18
N GLY A 571 16.19 10.52 -18.80
CA GLY A 571 14.99 10.13 -19.53
C GLY A 571 14.40 8.80 -19.06
N GLU A 572 13.08 8.69 -19.11
CA GLU A 572 12.34 7.44 -18.99
C GLU A 572 11.29 7.36 -20.11
N LEU A 573 11.19 6.19 -20.76
CA LEU A 573 10.24 5.93 -21.84
C LEU A 573 9.15 4.96 -21.38
N ASP A 574 7.98 5.02 -22.02
CA ASP A 574 6.96 3.98 -21.91
C ASP A 574 7.33 2.80 -22.81
N ASP A 575 8.01 1.77 -22.30
CA ASP A 575 8.51 0.65 -23.10
C ASP A 575 7.41 -0.11 -23.86
N THR A 576 6.15 0.00 -23.41
CA THR A 576 4.99 -0.57 -24.11
C THR A 576 4.68 0.16 -25.42
N ALA A 577 5.20 1.39 -25.60
CA ALA A 577 5.11 2.16 -26.84
C ALA A 577 6.16 1.75 -27.89
N ALA A 578 7.05 0.80 -27.60
CA ALA A 578 8.10 0.37 -28.53
C ALA A 578 7.55 -0.06 -29.89
N PHE A 579 6.40 -0.75 -29.93
CA PHE A 579 5.81 -1.24 -31.19
C PHE A 579 5.43 -0.11 -32.16
N LYS A 580 5.06 1.08 -31.66
CA LYS A 580 4.75 2.26 -32.50
C LYS A 580 5.95 3.17 -32.72
N ASN A 581 6.91 3.17 -31.78
CA ASN A 581 8.08 4.02 -31.84
C ASN A 581 9.35 3.36 -32.37
N PHE A 582 9.32 2.09 -32.79
CA PHE A 582 10.53 1.35 -33.22
C PHE A 582 11.39 2.11 -34.24
N LYS A 583 10.78 2.82 -35.20
CA LYS A 583 11.51 3.65 -36.19
C LYS A 583 12.13 4.91 -35.59
N LYS A 584 11.50 5.47 -34.55
CA LYS A 584 11.96 6.69 -33.89
C LYS A 584 13.02 6.40 -32.83
N TRP A 585 12.84 5.34 -32.05
CA TRP A 585 13.75 4.95 -30.98
C TRP A 585 15.00 4.23 -31.51
N GLY A 586 14.87 3.51 -32.62
CA GLY A 586 15.92 2.64 -33.13
C GLY A 586 16.25 1.52 -32.14
N SER A 587 17.53 1.17 -32.07
CA SER A 587 18.04 0.18 -31.12
C SER A 587 18.28 0.81 -29.74
N ILE A 588 17.20 1.06 -29.01
CA ILE A 588 17.31 1.58 -27.64
C ILE A 588 17.59 0.45 -26.64
N GLU A 589 18.50 0.70 -25.71
CA GLU A 589 18.78 -0.20 -24.60
C GLU A 589 18.08 0.31 -23.34
N PHE A 590 17.45 -0.60 -22.59
CA PHE A 590 16.90 -0.31 -21.27
C PHE A 590 17.83 -0.91 -20.20
N PRO A 591 18.83 -0.14 -19.74
CA PRO A 591 19.79 -0.65 -18.75
C PRO A 591 19.11 -0.97 -17.42
N MET A 592 19.66 -1.97 -16.74
CA MET A 592 19.27 -2.31 -15.37
C MET A 592 19.66 -1.18 -14.39
N PRO A 593 18.96 -1.06 -13.24
CA PRO A 593 19.38 -0.17 -12.17
C PRO A 593 20.82 -0.44 -11.74
N PHE A 594 21.56 0.61 -11.39
CA PHE A 594 22.94 0.50 -10.92
C PHE A 594 23.08 -0.47 -9.75
N GLY A 595 24.14 -1.28 -9.78
CA GLY A 595 24.44 -2.31 -8.79
C GLY A 595 23.74 -3.66 -9.03
N ARG A 596 22.89 -3.76 -10.07
CA ARG A 596 22.29 -5.04 -10.47
C ARG A 596 22.88 -5.52 -11.79
N VAL A 597 23.47 -6.71 -11.76
CA VAL A 597 23.86 -7.47 -12.95
C VAL A 597 22.92 -8.66 -13.06
N MET A 598 22.32 -8.85 -14.24
CA MET A 598 21.54 -10.07 -14.47
C MET A 598 22.48 -11.28 -14.47
N SER A 599 22.14 -12.27 -13.66
CA SER A 599 22.72 -13.61 -13.79
C SER A 599 22.36 -14.23 -15.14
N ALA A 600 23.15 -15.20 -15.61
CA ALA A 600 22.85 -15.94 -16.85
C ALA A 600 21.45 -16.56 -16.84
N THR A 601 20.97 -16.98 -15.66
CA THR A 601 19.62 -17.51 -15.44
C THR A 601 18.54 -16.45 -15.58
N GLU A 602 18.75 -15.23 -15.05
CA GLU A 602 17.81 -14.12 -15.23
C GLU A 602 17.74 -13.68 -16.71
N SER A 603 18.89 -13.59 -17.38
CA SER A 603 18.94 -13.24 -18.81
C SER A 603 18.22 -14.26 -19.70
N PHE A 604 18.32 -15.56 -19.38
CA PHE A 604 17.60 -16.60 -20.10
C PHE A 604 16.08 -16.45 -19.96
N ILE A 605 15.58 -16.24 -18.73
CA ILE A 605 14.14 -16.02 -18.50
C ILE A 605 13.66 -14.73 -19.17
N HIS A 606 14.46 -13.66 -19.10
CA HIS A 606 14.15 -12.41 -19.78
C HIS A 606 13.99 -12.60 -21.30
N GLY A 607 14.87 -13.36 -21.93
CA GLY A 607 14.77 -13.68 -23.35
C GLY A 607 13.59 -14.60 -23.72
N LEU A 608 13.03 -15.37 -22.77
CA LEU A 608 11.77 -16.09 -22.95
C LEU A 608 10.57 -15.15 -22.87
N ASP A 609 10.57 -14.26 -21.87
CA ASP A 609 9.54 -13.24 -21.63
C ASP A 609 9.34 -12.32 -22.85
N GLU A 610 10.42 -11.90 -23.52
CA GLU A 610 10.34 -11.08 -24.75
C GLU A 610 9.69 -11.79 -25.95
N LYS A 611 9.64 -13.13 -25.93
CA LYS A 611 9.16 -13.96 -27.06
C LYS A 611 7.75 -14.50 -26.84
N THR A 612 7.13 -14.20 -25.70
CA THR A 612 5.81 -14.70 -25.34
C THR A 612 4.83 -13.56 -25.09
N SER A 613 3.55 -13.83 -25.27
CA SER A 613 2.47 -12.93 -24.83
C SER A 613 2.13 -13.10 -23.34
N ALA A 614 2.67 -14.16 -22.71
CA ALA A 614 2.63 -14.35 -21.27
C ALA A 614 3.60 -13.39 -20.57
N SER A 615 3.63 -13.42 -19.24
CA SER A 615 4.64 -12.73 -18.42
C SER A 615 5.44 -13.78 -17.66
N LEU A 616 6.76 -13.70 -17.76
CA LEU A 616 7.71 -14.58 -17.09
C LEU A 616 8.79 -13.70 -16.43
N LYS A 617 8.69 -13.49 -15.12
CA LYS A 617 9.72 -12.75 -14.37
C LYS A 617 10.43 -13.65 -13.39
N PHE A 618 11.75 -13.53 -13.34
CA PHE A 618 12.59 -14.23 -12.38
C PHE A 618 13.70 -13.30 -11.91
N THR A 619 13.96 -13.28 -10.61
CA THR A 619 15.01 -12.46 -10.00
C THR A 619 15.58 -13.21 -8.82
N VAL A 620 16.90 -13.37 -8.79
CA VAL A 620 17.59 -13.99 -7.66
C VAL A 620 17.83 -12.91 -6.60
N LEU A 621 17.38 -13.17 -5.37
CA LEU A 621 17.54 -12.26 -4.23
C LEU A 621 18.67 -12.73 -3.32
N ASN A 622 18.63 -14.00 -2.93
CA ASN A 622 19.67 -14.66 -2.15
C ASN A 622 19.96 -16.05 -2.74
N PRO A 623 21.07 -16.24 -3.47
CA PRO A 623 21.42 -17.54 -4.03
C PRO A 623 21.51 -18.68 -2.99
N LYS A 624 21.76 -18.35 -1.72
CA LYS A 624 21.84 -19.29 -0.60
C LYS A 624 20.54 -19.43 0.20
N GLY A 625 19.48 -18.72 -0.20
CA GLY A 625 18.19 -18.74 0.49
C GLY A 625 17.59 -20.15 0.50
N ARG A 626 16.87 -20.48 1.58
CA ARG A 626 16.22 -21.79 1.73
C ARG A 626 14.79 -21.83 1.21
N ILE A 627 14.16 -20.67 0.99
CA ILE A 627 12.77 -20.57 0.54
C ILE A 627 12.76 -20.05 -0.89
N TRP A 628 12.29 -20.88 -1.82
CA TRP A 628 12.17 -20.55 -3.24
C TRP A 628 10.71 -20.53 -3.65
N THR A 629 10.38 -19.65 -4.58
CA THR A 629 9.01 -19.43 -5.02
C THR A 629 8.87 -19.66 -6.53
N MET A 630 7.76 -20.26 -6.93
CA MET A 630 7.33 -20.41 -8.32
C MET A 630 5.83 -20.12 -8.36
N VAL A 631 5.48 -18.85 -8.35
CA VAL A 631 4.11 -18.38 -8.07
C VAL A 631 3.48 -17.84 -9.34
N ALA A 632 2.26 -18.28 -9.68
CA ALA A 632 1.58 -17.72 -10.84
C ALA A 632 0.73 -16.49 -10.52
N GLY A 633 0.93 -15.42 -11.29
CA GLY A 633 0.27 -14.12 -11.16
C GLY A 633 1.11 -13.10 -10.39
N GLY A 634 1.37 -11.94 -11.00
CA GLY A 634 2.14 -10.85 -10.39
C GLY A 634 1.66 -10.46 -8.99
N GLY A 635 0.36 -10.16 -8.82
CA GLY A 635 -0.18 -9.81 -7.49
C GLY A 635 -0.06 -10.94 -6.46
N ALA A 636 -0.18 -12.20 -6.88
CA ALA A 636 -0.01 -13.33 -5.98
C ALA A 636 1.48 -13.51 -5.59
N SER A 637 2.41 -13.35 -6.53
CA SER A 637 3.85 -13.48 -6.24
C SER A 637 4.32 -12.50 -5.17
N VAL A 638 3.81 -11.26 -5.20
CA VAL A 638 4.07 -10.26 -4.15
C VAL A 638 3.52 -10.71 -2.81
N ILE A 639 2.25 -11.17 -2.74
CA ILE A 639 1.64 -11.64 -1.49
C ILE A 639 2.43 -12.81 -0.87
N TYR A 640 2.93 -13.74 -1.70
CA TYR A 640 3.74 -14.86 -1.21
C TYR A 640 5.09 -14.37 -0.66
N ALA A 641 5.76 -13.44 -1.36
CA ALA A 641 7.01 -12.85 -0.87
C ALA A 641 6.81 -12.05 0.43
N ASP A 642 5.75 -11.23 0.50
CA ASP A 642 5.36 -10.48 1.70
C ASP A 642 5.09 -11.43 2.87
N THR A 643 4.39 -12.53 2.63
CA THR A 643 4.09 -13.52 3.68
C THR A 643 5.38 -14.16 4.21
N VAL A 644 6.36 -14.47 3.36
CA VAL A 644 7.67 -14.97 3.81
C VAL A 644 8.39 -13.93 4.67
N GLY A 645 8.31 -12.65 4.28
CA GLY A 645 8.87 -11.54 5.05
C GLY A 645 8.18 -11.32 6.40
N ASP A 646 6.85 -11.31 6.43
CA ASP A 646 6.01 -11.14 7.62
C ASP A 646 6.22 -12.25 8.65
N LEU A 647 6.58 -13.45 8.19
CA LEU A 647 6.94 -14.59 9.03
C LEU A 647 8.41 -14.54 9.51
N GLY A 648 9.17 -13.50 9.17
CA GLY A 648 10.55 -13.28 9.62
C GLY A 648 11.62 -13.95 8.74
N TYR A 649 11.26 -14.50 7.58
CA TYR A 649 12.17 -15.26 6.71
C TYR A 649 12.60 -14.52 5.45
N ALA A 650 12.51 -13.18 5.43
CA ALA A 650 12.89 -12.36 4.27
C ALA A 650 14.33 -12.63 3.79
N SER A 651 15.27 -12.85 4.72
CA SER A 651 16.67 -13.15 4.43
C SER A 651 16.89 -14.53 3.83
N GLU A 652 15.94 -15.46 4.02
CA GLU A 652 15.95 -16.82 3.50
C GLU A 652 15.23 -16.95 2.14
N LEU A 653 14.61 -15.87 1.64
CA LEU A 653 13.93 -15.85 0.36
C LEU A 653 14.95 -15.83 -0.78
N GLY A 654 15.02 -16.92 -1.54
CA GLY A 654 16.00 -17.10 -2.60
C GLY A 654 15.72 -16.26 -3.85
N ASN A 655 14.44 -16.05 -4.17
CA ASN A 655 14.03 -15.39 -5.39
C ASN A 655 12.70 -14.64 -5.27
N TYR A 656 12.52 -13.69 -6.19
CA TYR A 656 11.21 -13.21 -6.61
C TYR A 656 10.90 -13.79 -8.00
N ALA A 657 9.74 -14.42 -8.15
CA ALA A 657 9.39 -15.16 -9.35
C ALA A 657 7.89 -15.09 -9.62
N GLU A 658 7.52 -14.79 -10.87
CA GLU A 658 6.16 -14.95 -11.34
C GLU A 658 6.07 -15.50 -12.77
N TYR A 659 4.99 -16.24 -13.02
CA TYR A 659 4.52 -16.56 -14.37
C TYR A 659 3.02 -16.26 -14.50
N SER A 660 2.59 -15.57 -15.54
CA SER A 660 1.18 -15.19 -15.72
C SER A 660 0.81 -14.93 -17.17
N GLY A 661 -0.45 -14.61 -17.47
CA GLY A 661 -0.90 -14.41 -18.86
C GLY A 661 -1.11 -15.70 -19.66
N ALA A 662 -1.31 -16.83 -18.98
CA ALA A 662 -1.51 -18.16 -19.57
C ALA A 662 -0.37 -18.65 -20.47
N PRO A 663 0.86 -18.80 -19.93
CA PRO A 663 1.96 -19.41 -20.65
C PRO A 663 1.64 -20.88 -20.99
N ASN A 664 2.22 -21.35 -22.08
CA ASN A 664 2.08 -22.73 -22.52
C ASN A 664 2.96 -23.70 -21.69
N GLU A 665 2.74 -25.00 -21.89
CA GLU A 665 3.45 -26.04 -21.13
C GLU A 665 4.97 -25.96 -21.27
N GLU A 666 5.48 -25.67 -22.48
CA GLU A 666 6.91 -25.64 -22.76
C GLU A 666 7.59 -24.40 -22.14
N GLU A 667 6.93 -23.23 -22.19
CA GLU A 667 7.39 -22.02 -21.51
C GLU A 667 7.52 -22.25 -20.00
N VAL A 668 6.51 -22.86 -19.37
CA VAL A 668 6.53 -23.17 -17.94
C VAL A 668 7.57 -24.24 -17.61
N LEU A 669 7.82 -25.20 -18.50
CA LEU A 669 8.90 -26.17 -18.32
C LEU A 669 10.27 -25.50 -18.27
N GLN A 670 10.59 -24.64 -19.24
CA GLN A 670 11.87 -23.93 -19.27
C GLN A 670 12.02 -23.01 -18.04
N TYR A 671 10.95 -22.31 -17.67
CA TYR A 671 10.90 -21.49 -16.46
C TYR A 671 11.15 -22.32 -15.19
N ALA A 672 10.45 -23.44 -15.03
CA ALA A 672 10.58 -24.31 -13.86
C ALA A 672 11.97 -24.95 -13.75
N ARG A 673 12.62 -25.29 -14.88
CA ARG A 673 14.01 -25.78 -14.88
C ARG A 673 14.97 -24.78 -14.26
N VAL A 674 14.89 -23.51 -14.65
CA VAL A 674 15.75 -22.45 -14.12
C VAL A 674 15.53 -22.26 -12.63
N VAL A 675 14.28 -22.16 -12.18
CA VAL A 675 13.95 -22.01 -10.76
C VAL A 675 14.47 -23.19 -9.95
N ILE A 676 14.26 -24.42 -10.42
CA ILE A 676 14.73 -25.63 -9.72
C ILE A 676 16.27 -25.69 -9.70
N ASP A 677 16.94 -25.37 -10.80
CA ASP A 677 18.41 -25.34 -10.84
C ASP A 677 18.98 -24.33 -9.84
N CYS A 678 18.37 -23.15 -9.69
CA CYS A 678 18.76 -22.17 -8.68
C CYS A 678 18.44 -22.65 -7.26
N ALA A 679 17.23 -23.17 -7.02
CA ALA A 679 16.78 -23.63 -5.71
C ALA A 679 17.58 -24.81 -5.14
N THR A 680 18.19 -25.59 -6.03
CA THR A 680 18.97 -26.79 -5.70
C THR A 680 20.48 -26.59 -5.81
N ALA A 681 20.94 -25.36 -6.09
CA ALA A 681 22.36 -25.02 -6.12
C ALA A 681 22.99 -25.16 -4.72
N ASP A 682 24.24 -25.61 -4.68
CA ASP A 682 25.07 -25.74 -3.47
C ASP A 682 24.33 -26.38 -2.28
N PRO A 683 23.92 -27.66 -2.37
CA PRO A 683 23.18 -28.34 -1.31
C PRO A 683 24.04 -28.47 -0.04
N ASP A 684 23.52 -27.98 1.08
CA ASP A 684 24.19 -27.95 2.39
C ASP A 684 23.57 -28.96 3.39
N GLY A 685 22.74 -29.88 2.89
CA GLY A 685 22.06 -30.93 3.67
C GLY A 685 20.86 -30.43 4.50
N GLN A 686 20.80 -29.14 4.78
CA GLN A 686 19.68 -28.50 5.46
C GLN A 686 18.42 -28.48 4.58
N ARG A 687 17.25 -28.47 5.24
CA ARG A 687 15.96 -28.47 4.55
C ARG A 687 15.76 -27.18 3.76
N ARG A 688 15.23 -27.31 2.54
CA ARG A 688 14.80 -26.19 1.68
C ARG A 688 13.33 -26.35 1.30
N ALA A 689 12.69 -25.24 0.94
CA ALA A 689 11.30 -25.21 0.53
C ALA A 689 11.15 -24.60 -0.87
N LEU A 690 10.34 -25.24 -1.72
CA LEU A 690 9.88 -24.70 -3.00
C LEU A 690 8.36 -24.53 -2.95
N VAL A 691 7.90 -23.28 -3.02
CA VAL A 691 6.48 -22.93 -2.97
C VAL A 691 5.96 -22.72 -4.40
N VAL A 692 5.22 -23.70 -4.91
CA VAL A 692 4.53 -23.66 -6.20
C VAL A 692 3.11 -23.11 -5.98
N GLY A 693 2.96 -21.81 -6.12
CA GLY A 693 1.83 -21.09 -5.54
C GLY A 693 0.95 -20.29 -6.51
N GLY A 694 -0.05 -19.64 -5.91
CA GLY A 694 -0.63 -18.38 -6.36
C GLY A 694 -2.15 -18.34 -6.31
N GLY A 695 -2.73 -17.32 -6.93
CA GLY A 695 -4.18 -17.04 -6.88
C GLY A 695 -5.04 -18.07 -7.60
N ILE A 696 -6.37 -17.90 -7.50
CA ILE A 696 -7.32 -18.63 -8.35
C ILE A 696 -7.24 -17.99 -9.74
N ALA A 697 -6.72 -18.73 -10.72
CA ALA A 697 -6.57 -18.21 -12.07
C ALA A 697 -7.94 -18.02 -12.75
N ASN A 698 -8.09 -16.93 -13.51
CA ASN A 698 -9.30 -16.68 -14.30
C ASN A 698 -9.34 -17.53 -15.58
N PHE A 699 -8.22 -17.59 -16.31
CA PHE A 699 -8.16 -18.20 -17.65
C PHE A 699 -6.94 -19.11 -17.89
N THR A 700 -5.89 -19.02 -17.06
CA THR A 700 -4.73 -19.91 -17.18
C THR A 700 -5.11 -21.37 -16.92
N ASP A 701 -4.79 -22.26 -17.86
CA ASP A 701 -4.98 -23.70 -17.67
C ASP A 701 -3.97 -24.24 -16.66
N VAL A 702 -4.46 -24.59 -15.47
CA VAL A 702 -3.62 -25.09 -14.38
C VAL A 702 -3.07 -26.48 -14.68
N ALA A 703 -3.79 -27.32 -15.43
CA ALA A 703 -3.30 -28.65 -15.77
C ALA A 703 -2.16 -28.60 -16.78
N ALA A 704 -2.24 -27.71 -17.79
CA ALA A 704 -1.18 -27.51 -18.78
C ALA A 704 0.08 -26.90 -18.14
N THR A 705 -0.07 -25.86 -17.32
CA THR A 705 1.07 -25.25 -16.64
C THR A 705 1.71 -26.20 -15.63
N PHE A 706 0.91 -26.96 -14.87
CA PHE A 706 1.46 -27.96 -13.93
C PHE A 706 2.16 -29.11 -14.64
N ASN A 707 1.76 -29.50 -15.85
CA ASN A 707 2.50 -30.50 -16.62
C ASN A 707 3.96 -30.06 -16.88
N GLY A 708 4.18 -28.79 -17.23
CA GLY A 708 5.52 -28.24 -17.44
C GLY A 708 6.36 -28.32 -16.17
N ILE A 709 5.77 -27.93 -15.03
CA ILE A 709 6.42 -28.02 -13.71
C ILE A 709 6.75 -29.48 -13.34
N ILE A 710 5.79 -30.38 -13.53
CA ILE A 710 5.95 -31.81 -13.23
C ILE A 710 7.07 -32.41 -14.07
N ARG A 711 7.13 -32.10 -15.38
CA ARG A 711 8.22 -32.53 -16.26
C ARG A 711 9.57 -32.03 -15.74
N ALA A 712 9.68 -30.76 -15.36
CA ALA A 712 10.90 -30.20 -14.78
C ALA A 712 11.32 -30.93 -13.49
N MET A 713 10.38 -31.22 -12.60
CA MET A 713 10.65 -31.96 -11.36
C MET A 713 11.13 -33.38 -11.61
N LYS A 714 10.54 -34.09 -12.59
CA LYS A 714 10.97 -35.44 -12.99
C LYS A 714 12.41 -35.42 -13.52
N GLU A 715 12.76 -34.45 -14.36
CA GLU A 715 14.12 -34.30 -14.91
C GLU A 715 15.16 -33.96 -13.84
N LYS A 716 14.75 -33.29 -12.75
CA LYS A 716 15.65 -32.76 -11.71
C LYS A 716 15.53 -33.49 -10.37
N VAL A 717 14.95 -34.70 -10.34
CA VAL A 717 14.68 -35.47 -9.10
C VAL A 717 15.93 -35.65 -8.23
N ALA A 718 17.09 -35.95 -8.84
CA ALA A 718 18.33 -36.15 -8.10
C ALA A 718 18.79 -34.87 -7.39
N LYS A 719 18.65 -33.71 -8.05
CA LYS A 719 19.00 -32.41 -7.46
C LYS A 719 18.03 -32.01 -6.34
N LEU A 720 16.74 -32.23 -6.54
CA LEU A 720 15.71 -31.95 -5.53
C LEU A 720 15.93 -32.78 -4.25
N LYS A 721 16.30 -34.06 -4.40
CA LYS A 721 16.67 -34.93 -3.27
C LYS A 721 17.96 -34.48 -2.59
N ALA A 722 19.01 -34.19 -3.35
CA ALA A 722 20.29 -33.73 -2.80
C ALA A 722 20.14 -32.42 -2.00
N ALA A 723 19.26 -31.52 -2.45
CA ALA A 723 18.97 -30.25 -1.77
C ALA A 723 17.96 -30.38 -0.61
N ASN A 724 17.53 -31.60 -0.25
CA ASN A 724 16.55 -31.85 0.81
C ASN A 724 15.26 -30.98 0.64
N MET A 725 14.78 -30.91 -0.60
CA MET A 725 13.71 -30.00 -1.00
C MET A 725 12.34 -30.52 -0.55
N HIS A 726 11.56 -29.65 0.10
CA HIS A 726 10.14 -29.85 0.40
C HIS A 726 9.31 -28.94 -0.49
N ILE A 727 8.27 -29.49 -1.11
CA ILE A 727 7.50 -28.77 -2.11
C ILE A 727 6.09 -28.51 -1.56
N TYR A 728 5.68 -27.25 -1.57
CA TYR A 728 4.36 -26.83 -1.13
C TYR A 728 3.59 -26.28 -2.33
N VAL A 729 2.40 -26.83 -2.59
CA VAL A 729 1.62 -26.51 -3.78
C VAL A 729 0.27 -25.98 -3.39
N ARG A 730 -0.08 -24.77 -3.84
CA ARG A 730 -1.43 -24.22 -3.69
C ARG A 730 -1.85 -23.52 -4.98
N ARG A 731 -2.94 -23.99 -5.59
CA ARG A 731 -3.45 -23.39 -6.83
C ARG A 731 -4.94 -23.61 -7.06
N GLY A 732 -5.60 -22.65 -7.69
CA GLY A 732 -6.95 -22.75 -8.24
C GLY A 732 -7.05 -22.20 -9.66
N GLY A 733 -8.15 -22.45 -10.34
CA GLY A 733 -8.45 -21.96 -11.70
C GLY A 733 -8.86 -23.07 -12.68
N PRO A 734 -8.95 -22.78 -13.99
CA PRO A 734 -9.31 -23.78 -15.00
C PRO A 734 -8.47 -25.06 -14.90
N ASN A 735 -9.13 -26.23 -14.88
CA ASN A 735 -8.51 -27.56 -14.82
C ASN A 735 -7.62 -27.84 -13.59
N TYR A 736 -7.72 -27.04 -12.51
CA TYR A 736 -6.84 -27.16 -11.34
C TYR A 736 -6.92 -28.52 -10.64
N GLN A 737 -8.10 -29.14 -10.56
CA GLN A 737 -8.26 -30.47 -9.93
C GLN A 737 -7.36 -31.51 -10.59
N ARG A 738 -7.27 -31.49 -11.93
CA ARG A 738 -6.39 -32.39 -12.69
C ARG A 738 -4.91 -32.08 -12.43
N GLY A 739 -4.54 -30.80 -12.41
CA GLY A 739 -3.18 -30.37 -12.10
C GLY A 739 -2.75 -30.82 -10.69
N LEU A 740 -3.57 -30.52 -9.68
CA LEU A 740 -3.30 -30.89 -8.29
C LEU A 740 -3.26 -32.40 -8.08
N ALA A 741 -4.16 -33.17 -8.71
CA ALA A 741 -4.14 -34.63 -8.63
C ALA A 741 -2.81 -35.20 -9.16
N ARG A 742 -2.32 -34.69 -10.29
CA ARG A 742 -1.02 -35.09 -10.86
C ARG A 742 0.15 -34.73 -9.94
N MET A 743 0.12 -33.53 -9.36
CA MET A 743 1.16 -33.09 -8.43
C MET A 743 1.18 -33.91 -7.13
N ARG A 744 0.00 -34.30 -6.63
CA ARG A 744 -0.13 -35.12 -5.42
C ARG A 744 0.39 -36.54 -5.65
N ALA A 745 0.14 -37.12 -6.84
CA ALA A 745 0.72 -38.40 -7.23
C ALA A 745 2.25 -38.33 -7.40
N LEU A 746 2.78 -37.19 -7.87
CA LEU A 746 4.20 -36.99 -8.12
C LEU A 746 5.06 -37.14 -6.86
N GLY A 747 4.59 -36.70 -5.69
CA GLY A 747 5.36 -36.79 -4.45
C GLY A 747 5.72 -38.22 -4.08
N ALA A 748 4.74 -39.13 -4.20
CA ALA A 748 4.96 -40.57 -4.00
C ALA A 748 5.85 -41.18 -5.10
N GLU A 749 5.64 -40.78 -6.36
CA GLU A 749 6.45 -41.24 -7.51
C GLU A 749 7.93 -40.87 -7.35
N LEU A 750 8.23 -39.64 -6.95
CA LEU A 750 9.59 -39.15 -6.84
C LEU A 750 10.25 -39.48 -5.50
N GLY A 751 9.47 -39.79 -4.46
CA GLY A 751 9.96 -39.90 -3.09
C GLY A 751 10.47 -38.55 -2.57
N ILE A 752 9.76 -37.48 -2.91
CA ILE A 752 10.01 -36.10 -2.46
C ILE A 752 8.76 -35.65 -1.69
N PRO A 753 8.89 -35.00 -0.52
CA PRO A 753 7.75 -34.48 0.21
C PRO A 753 7.07 -33.36 -0.60
N ILE A 754 5.85 -33.63 -1.08
CA ILE A 754 5.01 -32.67 -1.81
C ILE A 754 3.66 -32.56 -1.10
N GLU A 755 3.37 -31.38 -0.55
CA GLU A 755 2.10 -31.06 0.11
C GLU A 755 1.23 -30.23 -0.83
N VAL A 756 0.01 -30.71 -1.12
CA VAL A 756 -0.84 -30.16 -2.19
C VAL A 756 -2.18 -29.70 -1.66
N TYR A 757 -2.50 -28.42 -1.89
CA TYR A 757 -3.68 -27.71 -1.41
C TYR A 757 -4.50 -27.10 -2.57
N GLY A 758 -5.82 -27.11 -2.41
CA GLY A 758 -6.79 -26.61 -3.38
C GLY A 758 -7.24 -25.16 -3.13
N ALA A 759 -8.31 -24.78 -3.84
CA ALA A 759 -9.05 -23.55 -3.62
C ALA A 759 -10.17 -23.76 -2.60
#